data_AF-A0A1V5HH02-F1
#
_entry.id   AF-A0A1V5HH02-F1
#
_cell.length_a   1.000
_cell.length_b   1.000
_cell.length_c   1.000
_cell.angle_alpha   90.00
_cell.angle_beta   90.00
_cell.angle_gamma   90.00
#
_symmetry.space_group_name_H-M   'P 1'
#
loop_
_entity.id
_entity.type
_entity.pdbx_description
1 polymer ?
#
loop_
_entity_poly.entity_id
_entity_poly.type
_entity_poly.pdbx_seq_one_letter_code
_entity_poly.pdbx_strand_id
1 'polypeptide(L)'
;MAKLVRLREWAVAGVLATTALLACVNLACAAEAAKPPAVLFTSGLHQAYFTKPLHAEGIELHTCSPAQLPERLPTGDYNAAVVTGGLADAKVVEALNAFMAAGGGVLLLPGEKWREAEWLAHQKFLEGHGARFDWVIIHERDPGRVVQAFQCPLQFTESVSPPFNDDVSGLLYYHRGNQEGSTAPVSVSGDANWMPVVKASPTAEAVPYEAEKRAIVRPYIPARSELAPTLLAARQVGKGRLAAVGINPEWIFASPGNCPPVEDMMTRGQGGKPSDWIRLYANLFRWLGEPTLAAGKGGKPTPAALLESTFKPKPPEVLRDWTQAPPILDQDQLPGLVGARSNHSGGKATVAEWVAAAKAAGLRYLVFLEPLAGTTEESFTKLKADCQRTNDVDATFFACPGIWWRDAHTRTAQFFFGENVQYPLATIPLTADRAMFDNSKGLPEQVRTKYIFDYVFEQMGYKGPTGYFRHDESEIPPWEYKMNNMFVIHSTENGKTLDNHFDDFAFLQAQQMYYAPLSIALMDSPDQIAATLRDGWTVVNTAPGEFGDGSYSKEYGEGVAAMRKLFTEELAWLRPYQYITQGPRLLAWRGRWEVVVPWGEWFRPDLWRYQARLHVVSEAGLKDIAILSNGRELYHFRPGGAKEFDRTFEFENSQQRSIYPIVTDVNGRQAIGSYIRNTNTLQNEFICGDRCNYLSSGTSLTKDGRYHFYKSGNMNGYTHNKGGWYGTVAPSATLTLDYPTLPIDGAGSGKDSPSFVFAPAVAVADYPPISHINCRPRFVLAGPDVVIGGGYVDNVITDPSSWGNAWSWWSPVKPNPFVEGFGQVTSFAAYSDGLRAGWYEFQLAARQDLGGADAKMPVRYTHTRFTEFRDAGGAVYTAADLAKMPESGPFGVGAYLLVDAEGGPAGLVSLDDGLVYTRKGNEISLGARPAAGGLAAGAKLATRIGFVGSPAGTSLDTLRAFFAAMQALPPESKIQAASQRADAIALHLDGAGRGAEVKIPAVPLRANRALLLEGMNDTWDVWLLDRARPAPNWRQLPMVDGTAYAAVFADEAIDLFLGHPVIADRPELRISLCNTLPGKWLVSIHNPTERAITARVESAKAWTPFTLPARSCEIAAGSSLDLAVEAAQP
;
A
#
# COMPACT_ATOMS: atom_id res chain seq x y z
N MET A 1 12.39 -41.00 89.82
CA MET A 1 12.62 -41.36 88.41
C MET A 1 11.97 -40.39 87.40
N ALA A 2 11.71 -39.13 87.76
CA ALA A 2 11.19 -38.10 86.83
C ALA A 2 12.11 -36.86 86.68
N LYS A 3 13.31 -36.87 87.29
CA LYS A 3 14.32 -35.79 87.20
C LYS A 3 15.56 -36.14 86.36
N LEU A 4 15.68 -37.38 85.87
CA LEU A 4 16.80 -37.81 85.00
C LEU A 4 16.47 -37.82 83.50
N VAL A 5 15.20 -37.55 83.11
CA VAL A 5 14.79 -37.47 81.69
C VAL A 5 14.99 -36.05 81.12
N ARG A 6 14.86 -35.00 81.93
CA ARG A 6 14.99 -33.60 81.46
C ARG A 6 16.43 -33.13 81.18
N LEU A 7 17.45 -33.84 81.65
CA LEU A 7 18.86 -33.49 81.40
C LEU A 7 19.42 -34.07 80.09
N ARG A 8 18.78 -35.10 79.49
CA ARG A 8 19.12 -35.61 78.16
C ARG A 8 18.49 -34.80 77.03
N GLU A 9 17.35 -34.15 77.27
CA GLU A 9 16.69 -33.31 76.25
C GLU A 9 17.42 -31.97 75.99
N TRP A 10 18.12 -31.42 76.99
CA TRP A 10 18.85 -30.16 76.84
C TRP A 10 20.22 -30.32 76.16
N ALA A 11 20.86 -31.48 76.28
CA ALA A 11 22.13 -31.77 75.58
C ALA A 11 21.92 -32.05 74.08
N VAL A 12 20.79 -32.64 73.69
CA VAL A 12 20.45 -32.90 72.28
C VAL A 12 19.98 -31.61 71.58
N ALA A 13 19.28 -30.71 72.28
CA ALA A 13 18.89 -29.40 71.75
C ALA A 13 20.09 -28.46 71.49
N GLY A 14 21.13 -28.48 72.35
CA GLY A 14 22.32 -27.66 72.18
C GLY A 14 23.21 -28.08 70.99
N VAL A 15 23.32 -29.38 70.72
CA VAL A 15 24.09 -29.90 69.57
C VAL A 15 23.33 -29.70 68.25
N LEU A 16 22.01 -29.85 68.24
CA LEU A 16 21.19 -29.54 67.05
C LEU A 16 21.15 -28.03 66.73
N ALA A 17 21.11 -27.16 67.74
CA ALA A 17 21.13 -25.71 67.51
C ALA A 17 22.48 -25.23 66.94
N THR A 18 23.60 -25.81 67.39
CA THR A 18 24.94 -25.41 66.90
C THR A 18 25.22 -25.97 65.49
N THR A 19 24.72 -27.16 65.18
CA THR A 19 24.83 -27.74 63.82
C THR A 19 23.87 -27.05 62.83
N ALA A 20 22.68 -26.62 63.29
CA ALA A 20 21.77 -25.82 62.48
C ALA A 20 22.27 -24.38 62.25
N LEU A 21 22.95 -23.76 63.24
CA LEU A 21 23.55 -22.43 63.04
C LEU A 21 24.76 -22.48 62.09
N LEU A 22 25.59 -23.52 62.14
CA LEU A 22 26.69 -23.70 61.16
C LEU A 22 26.19 -24.06 59.76
N ALA A 23 25.06 -24.77 59.63
CA ALA A 23 24.40 -24.98 58.35
C ALA A 23 23.74 -23.70 57.81
N CYS A 24 23.15 -22.86 58.68
CA CYS A 24 22.54 -21.59 58.28
C CYS A 24 23.57 -20.49 57.97
N VAL A 25 24.73 -20.48 58.63
CA VAL A 25 25.81 -19.52 58.33
C VAL A 25 26.55 -19.88 57.03
N ASN A 26 26.60 -21.16 56.64
CA ASN A 26 27.09 -21.55 55.30
C ASN A 26 26.06 -21.39 54.17
N LEU A 27 24.76 -21.32 54.49
CA LEU A 27 23.69 -21.01 53.53
C LEU A 27 23.35 -19.51 53.44
N ALA A 28 23.97 -18.67 54.28
CA ALA A 28 23.85 -17.22 54.26
C ALA A 28 25.07 -16.49 53.67
N CYS A 29 25.88 -17.18 52.86
CA CYS A 29 26.50 -16.50 51.73
C CYS A 29 25.38 -16.21 50.74
N ALA A 30 24.99 -14.93 50.63
CA ALA A 30 24.01 -14.46 49.67
C ALA A 30 24.29 -15.08 48.29
N ALA A 31 23.42 -15.98 47.84
CA ALA A 31 23.22 -16.15 46.42
C ALA A 31 22.60 -14.83 45.95
N GLU A 32 23.43 -13.86 45.56
CA GLU A 32 22.99 -12.80 44.67
C GLU A 32 22.23 -13.51 43.54
N ALA A 33 20.95 -13.18 43.36
CA ALA A 33 20.19 -13.69 42.24
C ALA A 33 21.01 -13.41 40.98
N ALA A 34 21.37 -14.46 40.24
CA ALA A 34 22.23 -14.32 39.06
C ALA A 34 21.61 -13.27 38.14
N LYS A 35 22.37 -12.23 37.80
CA LYS A 35 21.87 -11.15 36.94
C LYS A 35 21.41 -11.74 35.61
N PRO A 36 20.21 -11.40 35.10
CA PRO A 36 19.79 -11.83 33.79
C PRO A 36 20.74 -11.26 32.71
N PRO A 37 21.00 -11.98 31.60
CA PRO A 37 21.76 -11.43 30.49
C PRO A 37 21.06 -10.19 29.92
N ALA A 38 21.79 -9.09 29.76
CA ALA A 38 21.31 -7.88 29.10
C ALA A 38 21.87 -7.78 27.67
N VAL A 39 20.99 -7.54 26.70
CA VAL A 39 21.31 -7.57 25.28
C VAL A 39 20.96 -6.24 24.62
N LEU A 40 21.92 -5.65 23.91
CA LEU A 40 21.76 -4.39 23.18
C LEU A 40 21.59 -4.64 21.68
N PHE A 41 20.45 -4.24 21.11
CA PHE A 41 20.13 -4.41 19.70
C PHE A 41 20.32 -3.09 18.93
N THR A 42 20.88 -3.16 17.73
CA THR A 42 20.99 -1.97 16.84
C THR A 42 19.77 -1.76 15.93
N SER A 43 18.70 -2.53 16.13
CA SER A 43 17.46 -2.50 15.36
C SER A 43 16.25 -2.32 16.28
N GLY A 44 15.09 -1.99 15.70
CA GLY A 44 13.82 -2.03 16.40
C GLY A 44 13.40 -3.47 16.73
N LEU A 45 12.76 -3.66 17.88
CA LEU A 45 12.29 -4.97 18.35
C LEU A 45 10.77 -5.03 18.36
N HIS A 46 10.23 -6.09 17.77
CA HIS A 46 8.80 -6.30 17.77
C HIS A 46 8.32 -6.81 19.13
N GLN A 47 7.40 -6.05 19.72
CA GLN A 47 7.00 -6.25 21.10
C GLN A 47 6.29 -7.59 21.35
N ALA A 48 5.32 -7.95 20.52
CA ALA A 48 4.40 -9.06 20.80
C ALA A 48 5.04 -10.45 20.66
N TYR A 49 5.78 -10.69 19.57
CA TYR A 49 6.34 -12.00 19.24
C TYR A 49 7.83 -12.15 19.57
N PHE A 50 8.55 -11.06 19.84
CA PHE A 50 9.98 -11.11 20.15
C PHE A 50 10.28 -10.56 21.55
N THR A 51 10.00 -9.28 21.83
CA THR A 51 10.44 -8.62 23.06
C THR A 51 9.78 -9.22 24.31
N LYS A 52 8.45 -9.30 24.36
CA LYS A 52 7.73 -9.86 25.51
C LYS A 52 8.06 -11.34 25.75
N PRO A 53 8.04 -12.22 24.73
CA PRO A 53 8.42 -13.62 24.91
C PRO A 53 9.86 -13.79 25.38
N LEU A 54 10.82 -13.07 24.78
CA LEU A 54 12.23 -13.18 25.16
C LEU A 54 12.52 -12.57 26.55
N HIS A 55 11.78 -11.54 26.94
CA HIS A 55 11.83 -11.02 28.32
C HIS A 55 11.25 -12.02 29.33
N ALA A 56 10.16 -12.70 28.98
CA ALA A 56 9.60 -13.79 29.81
C ALA A 56 10.56 -14.98 29.96
N GLU A 57 11.49 -15.15 29.02
CA GLU A 57 12.63 -16.08 29.12
C GLU A 57 13.77 -15.58 30.03
N GLY A 58 13.63 -14.43 30.69
CA GLY A 58 14.62 -13.88 31.61
C GLY A 58 15.82 -13.24 30.91
N ILE A 59 15.62 -12.69 29.72
CA ILE A 59 16.62 -11.88 29.00
C ILE A 59 16.21 -10.41 29.06
N GLU A 60 17.15 -9.53 29.39
CA GLU A 60 16.91 -8.09 29.38
C GLU A 60 17.28 -7.48 28.02
N LEU A 61 16.45 -6.56 27.53
CA LEU A 61 16.49 -6.08 26.14
C LEU A 61 16.61 -4.56 26.10
N HIS A 62 17.51 -4.06 25.25
CA HIS A 62 17.71 -2.63 24.99
C HIS A 62 17.91 -2.40 23.50
N THR A 63 17.60 -1.19 23.03
CA THR A 63 17.82 -0.79 21.63
C THR A 63 18.68 0.47 21.54
N CYS A 64 19.51 0.58 20.51
CA CYS A 64 20.22 1.81 20.15
C CYS A 64 20.36 1.94 18.63
N SER A 65 20.76 3.12 18.15
CA SER A 65 21.28 3.24 16.78
C SER A 65 22.71 2.66 16.70
N PRO A 66 23.16 2.13 15.55
CA PRO A 66 24.52 1.60 15.40
C PRO A 66 25.62 2.58 15.84
N ALA A 67 25.46 3.87 15.54
CA ALA A 67 26.42 4.93 15.88
C ALA A 67 26.61 5.13 17.39
N GLN A 68 25.70 4.63 18.22
CA GLN A 68 25.79 4.73 19.69
C GLN A 68 26.55 3.55 20.32
N LEU A 69 26.86 2.48 19.58
CA LEU A 69 27.61 1.34 20.13
C LEU A 69 28.95 1.73 20.78
N PRO A 70 29.78 2.62 20.20
CA PRO A 70 31.04 3.03 20.82
C PRO A 70 30.88 3.68 22.20
N GLU A 71 29.76 4.31 22.48
CA GLU A 71 29.45 4.92 23.78
C GLU A 71 28.80 3.91 24.74
N ARG A 72 27.91 3.05 24.22
CA ARG A 72 27.07 2.16 25.04
C ARG A 72 27.79 0.91 25.52
N LEU A 73 28.61 0.26 24.69
CA LEU A 73 29.25 -1.01 25.03
C LEU A 73 30.28 -0.90 26.18
N PRO A 74 31.08 0.18 26.29
CA PRO A 74 32.06 0.31 27.38
C PRO A 74 31.46 0.46 28.78
N THR A 75 30.16 0.75 28.91
CA THR A 75 29.49 0.98 30.21
C THR A 75 29.51 -0.24 31.13
N GLY A 76 29.64 -1.45 30.57
CA GLY A 76 29.52 -2.71 31.31
C GLY A 76 28.07 -3.11 31.63
N ASP A 77 27.09 -2.37 31.10
CA ASP A 77 25.66 -2.61 31.29
C ASP A 77 25.12 -3.84 30.52
N TYR A 78 25.83 -4.26 29.48
CA TYR A 78 25.35 -5.26 28.51
C TYR A 78 26.30 -6.45 28.43
N ASN A 79 25.72 -7.62 28.23
CA ASN A 79 26.43 -8.89 28.09
C ASN A 79 26.58 -9.31 26.63
N ALA A 80 25.61 -8.95 25.79
CA ALA A 80 25.66 -9.20 24.35
C ALA A 80 25.20 -7.99 23.54
N ALA A 81 25.66 -7.91 22.29
CA ALA A 81 25.22 -6.94 21.30
C ALA A 81 24.73 -7.64 20.03
N VAL A 82 23.59 -7.23 19.50
CA VAL A 82 23.03 -7.71 18.23
C VAL A 82 23.18 -6.62 17.19
N VAL A 83 23.94 -6.92 16.14
CA VAL A 83 24.36 -5.94 15.13
C VAL A 83 23.70 -6.27 13.80
N THR A 84 22.92 -5.31 13.31
CA THR A 84 22.15 -5.39 12.05
C THR A 84 22.62 -4.35 11.02
N GLY A 85 23.47 -3.40 11.40
CA GLY A 85 23.91 -2.29 10.55
C GLY A 85 25.03 -1.48 11.19
N GLY A 86 25.68 -0.62 10.41
CA GLY A 86 26.67 0.37 10.87
C GLY A 86 28.12 -0.13 10.90
N LEU A 87 28.39 -1.33 10.36
CA LEU A 87 29.75 -1.87 10.28
C LEU A 87 30.63 -1.18 9.23
N ALA A 88 30.05 -0.32 8.39
CA ALA A 88 30.81 0.56 7.52
C ALA A 88 31.61 1.63 8.30
N ASP A 89 31.22 1.93 9.56
CA ASP A 89 31.95 2.82 10.45
C ASP A 89 33.02 2.05 11.25
N ALA A 90 34.28 2.42 11.05
CA ALA A 90 35.42 1.82 11.75
C ALA A 90 35.30 1.92 13.28
N LYS A 91 34.69 2.99 13.82
CA LYS A 91 34.52 3.16 15.28
C LYS A 91 33.60 2.10 15.87
N VAL A 92 32.58 1.69 15.12
CA VAL A 92 31.66 0.61 15.53
C VAL A 92 32.42 -0.72 15.57
N VAL A 93 33.22 -1.02 14.54
CA VAL A 93 34.06 -2.22 14.49
C VAL A 93 35.04 -2.27 15.65
N GLU A 94 35.73 -1.16 15.94
CA GLU A 94 36.65 -1.03 17.08
C GLU A 94 35.95 -1.29 18.42
N ALA A 95 34.75 -0.71 18.61
CA ALA A 95 33.96 -0.89 19.83
C ALA A 95 33.52 -2.36 20.04
N LEU A 96 33.09 -3.04 18.98
CA LEU A 96 32.69 -4.46 19.04
C LEU A 96 33.88 -5.36 19.36
N ASN A 97 35.03 -5.10 18.75
CA ASN A 97 36.27 -5.84 19.04
C ASN A 97 36.71 -5.64 20.50
N ALA A 98 36.65 -4.41 21.01
CA ALA A 98 36.95 -4.11 22.41
C ALA A 98 35.95 -4.79 23.36
N PHE A 99 34.67 -4.81 23.00
CA PHE A 99 33.61 -5.48 23.78
C PHE A 99 33.86 -6.99 23.87
N MET A 100 34.15 -7.66 22.74
CA MET A 100 34.51 -9.09 22.74
C MET A 100 35.82 -9.36 23.50
N ALA A 101 36.83 -8.51 23.36
CA ALA A 101 38.07 -8.63 24.12
C ALA A 101 37.85 -8.53 25.64
N ALA A 102 36.84 -7.77 26.07
CA ALA A 102 36.41 -7.65 27.46
C ALA A 102 35.48 -8.78 27.96
N GLY A 103 35.16 -9.76 27.10
CA GLY A 103 34.29 -10.90 27.42
C GLY A 103 32.88 -10.82 26.83
N GLY A 104 32.53 -9.72 26.17
CA GLY A 104 31.20 -9.51 25.60
C GLY A 104 30.86 -10.46 24.47
N GLY A 105 29.56 -10.70 24.28
CA GLY A 105 29.04 -11.50 23.19
C GLY A 105 28.55 -10.65 22.01
N VAL A 106 28.75 -11.08 20.77
CA VAL A 106 28.20 -10.41 19.58
C VAL A 106 27.38 -11.41 18.77
N LEU A 107 26.18 -11.02 18.35
CA LEU A 107 25.39 -11.72 17.33
C LEU A 107 25.32 -10.85 16.07
N LEU A 108 25.74 -11.42 14.94
CA LEU A 108 25.70 -10.77 13.64
C LEU A 108 24.63 -11.41 12.75
N LEU A 109 23.97 -10.57 11.97
CA LEU A 109 23.02 -10.95 10.94
C LEU A 109 23.49 -10.38 9.59
N PRO A 110 23.00 -10.86 8.44
CA PRO A 110 23.22 -10.16 7.18
C PRO A 110 22.77 -8.70 7.31
N GLY A 111 23.59 -7.76 6.83
CA GLY A 111 23.34 -6.33 7.02
C GLY A 111 21.97 -5.88 6.50
N GLU A 112 21.33 -4.97 7.24
CA GLU A 112 19.97 -4.49 6.98
C GLU A 112 19.89 -3.69 5.66
N LYS A 113 18.91 -4.05 4.81
CA LYS A 113 18.47 -3.35 3.58
C LYS A 113 19.54 -3.13 2.53
N TRP A 114 19.40 -3.77 1.35
CA TRP A 114 19.75 -3.34 -0.04
C TRP A 114 20.92 -2.38 -0.30
N ARG A 115 21.83 -2.17 0.67
CA ARG A 115 22.92 -1.22 0.67
C ARG A 115 24.18 -2.04 0.61
N GLU A 116 24.74 -2.07 -0.58
CA GLU A 116 25.98 -2.75 -0.92
C GLU A 116 27.08 -2.57 0.14
N ALA A 117 27.26 -1.34 0.63
CA ALA A 117 28.25 -1.03 1.65
C ALA A 117 28.04 -1.79 2.97
N GLU A 118 26.80 -1.94 3.42
CA GLU A 118 26.49 -2.66 4.67
C GLU A 118 26.69 -4.16 4.52
N TRP A 119 26.23 -4.75 3.40
CA TRP A 119 26.46 -6.16 3.09
C TRP A 119 27.97 -6.50 3.10
N LEU A 120 28.76 -5.72 2.37
CA LEU A 120 30.21 -5.92 2.28
C LEU A 120 30.90 -5.71 3.64
N ALA A 121 30.45 -4.75 4.45
CA ALA A 121 31.01 -4.52 5.78
C ALA A 121 30.75 -5.70 6.73
N HIS A 122 29.56 -6.30 6.69
CA HIS A 122 29.23 -7.49 7.50
C HIS A 122 30.04 -8.70 7.06
N GLN A 123 30.20 -8.92 5.74
CA GLN A 123 31.04 -9.99 5.22
C GLN A 123 32.49 -9.83 5.67
N LYS A 124 33.07 -8.64 5.48
CA LYS A 124 34.45 -8.33 5.88
C LYS A 124 34.68 -8.55 7.38
N PHE A 125 33.71 -8.18 8.22
CA PHE A 125 33.80 -8.40 9.67
C PHE A 125 33.84 -9.90 10.01
N LEU A 126 32.95 -10.72 9.43
CA LEU A 126 32.97 -12.18 9.64
C LEU A 126 34.21 -12.85 9.09
N GLU A 127 34.69 -12.43 7.91
CA GLU A 127 35.89 -12.99 7.28
C GLU A 127 37.12 -12.76 8.17
N GLY A 128 37.20 -11.58 8.80
CA GLY A 128 38.21 -11.28 9.83
C GLY A 128 38.15 -12.22 11.05
N HIS A 129 37.03 -12.91 11.24
CA HIS A 129 36.81 -13.94 12.26
C HIS A 129 36.59 -15.34 11.66
N GLY A 130 37.07 -15.61 10.44
CA GLY A 130 37.09 -16.95 9.85
C GLY A 130 35.72 -17.53 9.49
N ALA A 131 34.71 -16.70 9.24
CA ALA A 131 33.42 -17.11 8.70
C ALA A 131 32.93 -16.16 7.62
N ARG A 132 31.82 -16.51 6.97
CA ARG A 132 31.10 -15.63 6.04
C ARG A 132 29.65 -16.09 5.90
N PHE A 133 28.83 -15.23 5.30
CA PHE A 133 27.52 -15.63 4.79
C PHE A 133 27.67 -16.13 3.34
N ASP A 134 27.19 -17.35 3.05
CA ASP A 134 27.14 -17.86 1.68
C ASP A 134 25.78 -17.57 1.04
N TRP A 135 25.81 -17.05 -0.17
CA TRP A 135 24.60 -16.76 -0.93
C TRP A 135 24.09 -18.02 -1.65
N VAL A 136 23.10 -18.66 -1.03
CA VAL A 136 22.51 -19.94 -1.46
C VAL A 136 20.98 -19.89 -1.43
N ILE A 137 20.34 -20.86 -2.07
CA ILE A 137 18.95 -21.19 -1.80
C ILE A 137 18.91 -22.47 -0.98
N ILE A 138 18.24 -22.44 0.16
CA ILE A 138 18.03 -23.63 0.98
C ILE A 138 16.71 -24.29 0.57
N HIS A 139 16.80 -25.47 -0.04
CA HIS A 139 15.70 -26.28 -0.53
C HIS A 139 15.50 -27.52 0.33
N GLU A 140 14.36 -27.61 0.99
CA GLU A 140 13.90 -28.83 1.65
C GLU A 140 13.43 -29.84 0.59
N ARG A 141 14.06 -31.01 0.58
CA ARG A 141 13.74 -32.10 -0.36
C ARG A 141 12.64 -33.02 0.18
N ASP A 142 12.37 -33.01 1.48
CA ASP A 142 11.28 -33.75 2.10
C ASP A 142 10.00 -32.89 2.22
N PRO A 143 8.95 -33.14 1.42
CA PRO A 143 7.72 -32.36 1.49
C PRO A 143 7.02 -32.45 2.85
N GLY A 144 7.26 -33.49 3.66
CA GLY A 144 6.72 -33.61 5.01
C GLY A 144 7.33 -32.64 6.04
N ARG A 145 8.42 -31.96 5.66
CA ARG A 145 9.10 -30.91 6.44
C ARG A 145 8.79 -29.50 5.94
N VAL A 146 7.98 -29.38 4.89
CA VAL A 146 7.49 -28.11 4.39
C VAL A 146 6.05 -27.92 4.89
N VAL A 147 5.81 -26.84 5.61
CA VAL A 147 4.46 -26.44 6.04
C VAL A 147 4.05 -25.18 5.31
N GLN A 148 2.80 -25.15 4.87
CA GLN A 148 2.26 -23.97 4.21
C GLN A 148 1.78 -22.98 5.27
N ALA A 149 2.47 -21.85 5.41
CA ALA A 149 2.07 -20.73 6.25
C ALA A 149 1.64 -19.58 5.34
N PHE A 150 0.33 -19.44 5.11
CA PHE A 150 -0.21 -18.58 4.05
C PHE A 150 0.43 -18.93 2.67
N GLN A 151 0.63 -18.00 1.75
CA GLN A 151 1.34 -18.21 0.47
C GLN A 151 2.87 -18.38 0.63
N CYS A 152 3.40 -18.50 1.86
CA CYS A 152 4.82 -18.70 2.14
C CYS A 152 5.08 -20.12 2.70
N PRO A 153 5.80 -20.98 1.97
CA PRO A 153 6.24 -22.25 2.55
C PRO A 153 7.32 -22.00 3.63
N LEU A 154 7.13 -22.59 4.80
CA LEU A 154 8.14 -22.68 5.86
C LEU A 154 8.73 -24.09 5.88
N GLN A 155 10.01 -24.18 6.23
CA GLN A 155 10.77 -25.42 6.31
C GLN A 155 11.09 -25.72 7.78
N PHE A 156 11.09 -26.99 8.16
CA PHE A 156 11.22 -27.43 9.55
C PHE A 156 12.55 -28.15 9.82
N THR A 157 13.24 -27.76 10.89
CA THR A 157 14.43 -28.45 11.41
C THR A 157 14.38 -28.61 12.93
N GLU A 158 14.76 -29.79 13.40
CA GLU A 158 15.06 -30.12 14.79
C GLU A 158 16.58 -30.14 15.09
N SER A 159 17.41 -29.77 14.11
CA SER A 159 18.87 -29.90 14.19
C SER A 159 19.51 -28.74 14.94
N VAL A 160 19.38 -28.76 16.27
CA VAL A 160 20.00 -27.79 17.18
C VAL A 160 21.06 -28.48 18.04
N SER A 161 22.27 -27.92 18.07
CA SER A 161 23.40 -28.47 18.81
C SER A 161 23.38 -28.07 20.28
N PRO A 162 23.82 -28.94 21.21
CA PRO A 162 24.13 -28.55 22.58
C PRO A 162 25.23 -27.47 22.64
N PRO A 163 25.19 -26.56 23.63
CA PRO A 163 24.22 -26.44 24.72
C PRO A 163 22.97 -25.61 24.36
N PHE A 164 22.69 -25.35 23.08
CA PHE A 164 21.62 -24.43 22.68
C PHE A 164 20.25 -25.10 22.55
N ASN A 165 20.20 -26.43 22.58
CA ASN A 165 19.03 -27.24 22.32
C ASN A 165 18.12 -27.46 23.55
N ASP A 166 18.46 -26.92 24.72
CA ASP A 166 17.65 -27.05 25.93
C ASP A 166 16.24 -26.47 25.69
N ASP A 167 15.23 -27.33 25.84
CA ASP A 167 13.81 -27.06 25.57
C ASP A 167 13.49 -26.57 24.14
N VAL A 168 14.33 -26.91 23.16
CA VAL A 168 14.10 -26.61 21.74
C VAL A 168 13.68 -27.89 21.01
N SER A 169 12.40 -27.99 20.68
CA SER A 169 11.82 -29.18 20.01
C SER A 169 11.87 -29.07 18.48
N GLY A 170 11.96 -27.86 17.95
CA GLY A 170 12.14 -27.62 16.52
C GLY A 170 11.97 -26.16 16.13
N LEU A 171 12.37 -25.83 14.91
CA LEU A 171 12.41 -24.50 14.36
C LEU A 171 11.81 -24.51 12.95
N LEU A 172 10.88 -23.61 12.70
CA LEU A 172 10.44 -23.23 11.36
C LEU A 172 11.31 -22.09 10.83
N TYR A 173 11.66 -22.12 9.55
CA TYR A 173 12.36 -21.04 8.87
C TYR A 173 11.87 -20.92 7.43
N TYR A 174 11.90 -19.71 6.89
CA TYR A 174 11.29 -19.39 5.61
C TYR A 174 12.01 -20.02 4.41
N HIS A 175 11.25 -20.29 3.34
CA HIS A 175 11.73 -20.74 2.04
C HIS A 175 11.77 -19.57 1.03
N ARG A 176 12.72 -19.59 0.10
CA ARG A 176 12.93 -18.50 -0.87
C ARG A 176 11.83 -18.37 -1.94
N GLY A 177 11.19 -19.47 -2.31
CA GLY A 177 10.48 -19.62 -3.59
C GLY A 177 9.28 -18.71 -3.89
N ASN A 178 8.96 -17.67 -3.12
CA ASN A 178 7.75 -16.87 -3.36
C ASN A 178 7.76 -15.40 -2.90
N GLN A 179 8.90 -14.72 -2.85
CA GLN A 179 8.98 -13.35 -2.33
C GLN A 179 9.77 -12.43 -3.26
N GLU A 180 9.03 -11.61 -4.02
CA GLU A 180 9.53 -10.48 -4.79
C GLU A 180 10.12 -9.44 -3.81
N GLY A 181 11.45 -9.29 -3.80
CA GLY A 181 12.08 -8.20 -3.03
C GLY A 181 12.32 -8.47 -1.53
N SER A 182 12.39 -9.72 -1.06
CA SER A 182 12.91 -10.07 0.27
C SER A 182 14.05 -11.09 0.17
N THR A 183 15.08 -10.94 1.00
CA THR A 183 16.30 -11.76 0.94
C THR A 183 16.10 -13.10 1.68
N ALA A 184 16.38 -14.21 0.99
CA ALA A 184 16.32 -15.58 1.51
C ALA A 184 17.26 -15.83 2.69
N PRO A 185 17.07 -16.92 3.47
CA PRO A 185 18.09 -17.32 4.42
C PRO A 185 19.35 -17.68 3.64
N VAL A 186 20.46 -17.10 4.07
CA VAL A 186 21.81 -17.46 3.64
C VAL A 186 22.35 -18.53 4.59
N SER A 187 23.34 -19.31 4.17
CA SER A 187 24.05 -20.20 5.09
C SER A 187 25.24 -19.48 5.73
N VAL A 188 25.67 -19.97 6.88
CA VAL A 188 26.90 -19.51 7.55
C VAL A 188 27.97 -20.58 7.37
N SER A 189 29.04 -20.24 6.67
CA SER A 189 30.24 -21.09 6.60
C SER A 189 31.33 -20.52 7.49
N GLY A 190 32.05 -21.41 8.17
CA GLY A 190 33.13 -21.06 9.08
C GLY A 190 34.26 -22.05 9.04
N ASP A 191 35.43 -21.62 9.51
CA ASP A 191 36.55 -22.51 9.79
C ASP A 191 36.22 -23.51 10.93
N ALA A 192 37.15 -24.41 11.24
CA ALA A 192 36.94 -25.46 12.25
C ALA A 192 36.68 -24.93 13.69
N ASN A 193 36.88 -23.64 13.97
CA ASN A 193 36.60 -23.02 15.27
C ASN A 193 35.16 -22.51 15.40
N TRP A 194 34.38 -22.51 14.32
CA TRP A 194 32.96 -22.21 14.35
C TRP A 194 32.16 -23.48 14.61
N MET A 195 31.36 -23.46 15.67
CA MET A 195 30.41 -24.53 15.98
C MET A 195 29.07 -24.25 15.28
N PRO A 196 28.51 -25.22 14.53
CA PRO A 196 27.13 -25.13 14.06
C PRO A 196 26.19 -25.19 15.26
N VAL A 197 25.34 -24.17 15.42
CA VAL A 197 24.30 -24.11 16.46
C VAL A 197 22.98 -24.63 15.91
N VAL A 198 22.58 -24.14 14.73
CA VAL A 198 21.40 -24.63 14.02
C VAL A 198 21.84 -25.06 12.63
N LYS A 199 21.48 -26.28 12.24
CA LYS A 199 21.55 -26.73 10.85
C LYS A 199 20.15 -26.82 10.27
N ALA A 200 20.03 -26.62 8.97
CA ALA A 200 18.85 -27.05 8.23
C ALA A 200 18.68 -28.58 8.37
N SER A 201 17.51 -29.10 7.99
CA SER A 201 17.22 -30.53 8.14
C SER A 201 18.26 -31.39 7.39
N PRO A 202 18.43 -32.69 7.75
CA PRO A 202 19.30 -33.60 7.03
C PRO A 202 18.98 -33.75 5.53
N THR A 203 17.75 -33.43 5.12
CA THR A 203 17.25 -33.50 3.74
C THR A 203 17.27 -32.17 3.01
N ALA A 204 17.51 -31.06 3.72
CA ALA A 204 17.66 -29.75 3.12
C ALA A 204 19.02 -29.59 2.43
N GLU A 205 19.01 -28.92 1.29
CA GLU A 205 20.20 -28.65 0.49
C GLU A 205 20.33 -27.14 0.24
N ALA A 206 21.50 -26.58 0.56
CA ALA A 206 21.91 -25.27 0.07
C ALA A 206 22.43 -25.42 -1.35
N VAL A 207 21.72 -24.84 -2.32
CA VAL A 207 22.08 -24.83 -3.74
C VAL A 207 22.66 -23.47 -4.11
N PRO A 208 23.81 -23.40 -4.81
CA PRO A 208 24.35 -22.14 -5.34
C PRO A 208 23.32 -21.41 -6.20
N TYR A 209 23.06 -20.13 -5.91
CA TYR A 209 22.13 -19.34 -6.73
C TYR A 209 22.83 -18.70 -7.92
N GLU A 210 23.14 -19.50 -8.94
CA GLU A 210 23.89 -19.05 -10.13
C GLU A 210 23.17 -17.96 -10.95
N ALA A 211 21.85 -17.83 -10.81
CA ALA A 211 21.06 -16.78 -11.47
C ALA A 211 21.19 -15.39 -10.81
N GLU A 212 21.96 -15.25 -9.72
CA GLU A 212 22.25 -13.96 -9.09
C GLU A 212 23.05 -13.04 -10.03
N LYS A 213 22.49 -11.87 -10.32
CA LYS A 213 23.08 -10.90 -11.24
C LYS A 213 23.90 -9.81 -10.54
N ARG A 214 23.74 -9.61 -9.22
CA ARG A 214 24.44 -8.55 -8.48
C ARG A 214 25.92 -8.89 -8.26
N ALA A 215 26.81 -8.03 -8.76
CA ALA A 215 28.26 -8.21 -8.68
C ALA A 215 28.79 -8.38 -7.24
N ILE A 216 28.15 -7.75 -6.27
CA ILE A 216 28.56 -7.69 -4.85
C ILE A 216 28.30 -9.00 -4.09
N VAL A 217 27.40 -9.83 -4.61
CA VAL A 217 26.98 -11.08 -3.99
C VAL A 217 27.76 -12.26 -4.57
N ARG A 218 28.11 -12.18 -5.87
CA ARG A 218 28.78 -13.26 -6.61
C ARG A 218 30.00 -13.88 -5.93
N PRO A 219 30.90 -13.12 -5.28
CA PRO A 219 32.06 -13.70 -4.57
C PRO A 219 31.68 -14.64 -3.41
N TYR A 220 30.45 -14.52 -2.91
CA TYR A 220 29.93 -15.25 -1.76
C TYR A 220 29.02 -16.41 -2.17
N ILE A 221 28.90 -16.72 -3.47
CA ILE A 221 28.18 -17.90 -3.95
C ILE A 221 29.14 -19.11 -3.88
N PRO A 222 28.78 -20.19 -3.16
CA PRO A 222 29.64 -21.36 -3.07
C PRO A 222 29.68 -22.12 -4.41
N ALA A 223 30.77 -22.84 -4.66
CA ALA A 223 30.98 -23.56 -5.93
C ALA A 223 30.16 -24.87 -6.05
N ARG A 224 29.60 -25.38 -4.95
CA ARG A 224 28.88 -26.65 -4.88
C ARG A 224 27.76 -26.57 -3.86
N SER A 225 26.75 -27.42 -4.02
CA SER A 225 25.69 -27.58 -3.04
C SER A 225 26.19 -28.26 -1.76
N GLU A 226 25.53 -27.97 -0.65
CA GLU A 226 25.79 -28.56 0.67
C GLU A 226 24.49 -29.10 1.28
N LEU A 227 24.52 -30.33 1.82
CA LEU A 227 23.40 -30.90 2.58
C LEU A 227 23.46 -30.46 4.05
N ALA A 228 22.28 -30.23 4.63
CA ALA A 228 22.09 -29.72 5.98
C ALA A 228 22.97 -28.49 6.26
N PRO A 229 22.85 -27.40 5.45
CA PRO A 229 23.64 -26.20 5.64
C PRO A 229 23.44 -25.59 7.03
N THR A 230 24.47 -24.90 7.53
CA THR A 230 24.40 -24.22 8.83
C THR A 230 23.63 -22.90 8.71
N LEU A 231 22.60 -22.73 9.54
CA LEU A 231 21.77 -21.52 9.62
C LEU A 231 22.28 -20.54 10.67
N LEU A 232 22.77 -21.07 11.80
CA LEU A 232 23.34 -20.30 12.90
C LEU A 232 24.62 -20.98 13.36
N ALA A 233 25.71 -20.23 13.48
CA ALA A 233 26.99 -20.70 13.99
C ALA A 233 27.51 -19.78 15.09
N ALA A 234 28.34 -20.32 15.98
CA ALA A 234 28.95 -19.56 17.06
C ALA A 234 30.41 -19.97 17.31
N ARG A 235 31.23 -19.05 17.81
CA ARG A 235 32.63 -19.30 18.18
C ARG A 235 33.05 -18.48 19.39
N GLN A 236 34.15 -18.91 20.01
CA GLN A 236 34.88 -18.09 20.97
C GLN A 236 35.82 -17.10 20.24
N VAL A 237 35.91 -15.88 20.77
CA VAL A 237 36.83 -14.83 20.28
C VAL A 237 37.53 -14.20 21.48
N GLY A 238 38.77 -14.62 21.75
CA GLY A 238 39.48 -14.20 22.96
C GLY A 238 38.72 -14.60 24.23
N LYS A 239 38.37 -13.60 25.06
CA LYS A 239 37.54 -13.79 26.26
C LYS A 239 36.05 -13.79 25.97
N GLY A 240 35.64 -13.25 24.82
CA GLY A 240 34.25 -13.07 24.41
C GLY A 240 33.80 -14.14 23.42
N ARG A 241 32.61 -13.92 22.86
CA ARG A 241 31.92 -14.87 21.98
C ARG A 241 31.28 -14.16 20.80
N LEU A 242 31.24 -14.83 19.66
CA LEU A 242 30.65 -14.32 18.42
C LEU A 242 29.71 -15.37 17.85
N ALA A 243 28.53 -14.95 17.41
CA ALA A 243 27.57 -15.77 16.69
C ALA A 243 27.15 -15.07 15.39
N ALA A 244 26.77 -15.86 14.40
CA ALA A 244 26.22 -15.38 13.14
C ALA A 244 24.99 -16.22 12.78
N VAL A 245 23.91 -15.57 12.39
CA VAL A 245 22.69 -16.23 11.89
C VAL A 245 22.38 -15.75 10.49
N GLY A 246 22.24 -16.67 9.54
CA GLY A 246 22.00 -16.38 8.13
C GLY A 246 20.56 -15.98 7.81
N ILE A 247 19.81 -15.46 8.78
CA ILE A 247 18.44 -14.96 8.59
C ILE A 247 18.47 -13.45 8.71
N ASN A 248 17.85 -12.74 7.77
CA ASN A 248 17.80 -11.29 7.81
C ASN A 248 17.03 -10.78 9.04
N PRO A 249 17.46 -9.65 9.62
CA PRO A 249 16.87 -9.12 10.85
C PRO A 249 15.38 -8.80 10.74
N GLU A 250 14.88 -8.46 9.55
CA GLU A 250 13.46 -8.22 9.31
C GLU A 250 12.57 -9.44 9.64
N TRP A 251 13.07 -10.66 9.40
CA TRP A 251 12.35 -11.89 9.68
C TRP A 251 12.38 -12.31 11.16
N ILE A 252 13.16 -11.62 12.00
CA ILE A 252 13.31 -11.97 13.41
C ILE A 252 12.84 -10.84 14.31
N PHE A 253 13.21 -9.59 14.01
CA PHE A 253 13.05 -8.46 14.93
C PHE A 253 11.97 -7.45 14.52
N ALA A 254 11.65 -7.29 13.23
CA ALA A 254 10.83 -6.14 12.79
C ALA A 254 9.60 -6.49 11.90
N SER A 255 9.49 -7.72 11.41
CA SER A 255 8.50 -8.21 10.43
C SER A 255 8.57 -7.46 9.09
N PRO A 256 8.87 -8.14 7.97
CA PRO A 256 8.80 -7.49 6.66
C PRO A 256 7.34 -7.13 6.35
N GLY A 257 7.14 -5.98 5.70
CA GLY A 257 5.80 -5.48 5.39
C GLY A 257 5.02 -6.29 4.35
N ASN A 258 5.59 -7.32 3.71
CA ASN A 258 4.96 -8.05 2.59
C ASN A 258 4.72 -9.55 2.88
N CYS A 259 4.99 -10.03 4.10
CA CYS A 259 5.06 -11.48 4.34
C CYS A 259 4.21 -11.95 5.53
N PRO A 260 3.64 -13.17 5.46
CA PRO A 260 2.83 -13.78 6.52
C PRO A 260 3.64 -14.08 7.80
N PRO A 261 2.98 -14.47 8.91
CA PRO A 261 3.30 -13.95 10.22
C PRO A 261 4.58 -14.56 10.77
N VAL A 262 5.57 -13.69 11.02
CA VAL A 262 6.80 -14.00 11.76
C VAL A 262 6.52 -14.78 13.04
N GLU A 263 5.32 -14.66 13.63
CA GLU A 263 4.84 -15.49 14.74
C GLU A 263 4.84 -17.00 14.44
N ASP A 264 4.41 -17.45 13.25
CA ASP A 264 4.48 -18.87 12.86
C ASP A 264 5.92 -19.37 12.92
N MET A 265 6.84 -18.54 12.45
CA MET A 265 8.26 -18.82 12.47
C MET A 265 8.84 -18.70 13.87
N MET A 266 8.41 -17.77 14.72
CA MET A 266 9.13 -17.43 15.96
C MET A 266 8.57 -18.09 17.22
N THR A 267 7.25 -18.29 17.30
CA THR A 267 6.55 -18.66 18.55
C THR A 267 5.37 -19.63 18.39
N ARG A 268 4.52 -19.45 17.37
CA ARG A 268 3.24 -20.18 17.22
C ARG A 268 3.43 -21.60 16.66
N GLY A 269 4.38 -21.76 15.73
CA GLY A 269 4.45 -22.97 14.92
C GLY A 269 3.33 -23.02 13.87
N GLN A 270 3.39 -23.99 12.95
CA GLN A 270 2.40 -24.15 11.88
C GLN A 270 2.34 -25.60 11.39
N GLY A 271 1.16 -26.03 10.93
CA GLY A 271 1.00 -27.38 10.35
C GLY A 271 1.35 -28.52 11.31
N GLY A 272 1.13 -28.31 12.61
CA GLY A 272 1.49 -29.27 13.68
C GLY A 272 2.98 -29.33 14.01
N LYS A 273 3.82 -28.42 13.46
CA LYS A 273 5.23 -28.28 13.79
C LYS A 273 5.45 -27.13 14.77
N PRO A 274 6.19 -27.34 15.88
CA PRO A 274 6.53 -26.26 16.80
C PRO A 274 7.57 -25.31 16.18
N SER A 275 7.73 -24.13 16.77
CA SER A 275 8.84 -23.25 16.44
C SER A 275 9.35 -22.48 17.66
N ASP A 276 10.52 -22.90 18.16
CA ASP A 276 11.06 -22.49 19.47
C ASP A 276 12.21 -21.47 19.35
N TRP A 277 12.17 -20.58 18.35
CA TRP A 277 13.25 -19.60 18.14
C TRP A 277 13.48 -18.70 19.35
N ILE A 278 12.43 -18.29 20.07
CA ILE A 278 12.57 -17.48 21.28
C ILE A 278 13.37 -18.23 22.36
N ARG A 279 13.11 -19.53 22.57
CA ARG A 279 13.89 -20.35 23.50
C ARG A 279 15.34 -20.47 23.04
N LEU A 280 15.57 -20.73 21.76
CA LEU A 280 16.92 -20.80 21.19
C LEU A 280 17.70 -19.49 21.41
N TYR A 281 17.08 -18.34 21.13
CA TYR A 281 17.71 -17.04 21.35
C TYR A 281 18.02 -16.79 22.82
N ALA A 282 17.12 -17.19 23.74
CA ALA A 282 17.41 -17.11 25.17
C ALA A 282 18.65 -17.95 25.55
N ASN A 283 18.74 -19.18 25.06
CA ASN A 283 19.90 -20.05 25.28
C ASN A 283 21.18 -19.45 24.67
N LEU A 284 21.09 -18.92 23.45
CA LEU A 284 22.19 -18.26 22.77
C LEU A 284 22.67 -17.01 23.52
N PHE A 285 21.78 -16.16 24.04
CA PHE A 285 22.17 -14.95 24.76
C PHE A 285 22.74 -15.25 26.14
N ARG A 286 22.26 -16.30 26.83
CA ARG A 286 22.91 -16.81 28.05
C ARG A 286 24.33 -17.27 27.74
N TRP A 287 24.52 -18.01 26.64
CA TRP A 287 25.85 -18.41 26.20
C TRP A 287 26.72 -17.21 25.81
N LEU A 288 26.25 -16.30 24.96
CA LEU A 288 27.01 -15.11 24.55
C LEU A 288 27.42 -14.25 25.75
N GLY A 289 26.53 -14.12 26.75
CA GLY A 289 26.74 -13.29 27.93
C GLY A 289 27.51 -13.94 29.08
N GLU A 290 27.67 -15.27 29.08
CA GLU A 290 28.29 -16.02 30.18
C GLU A 290 29.62 -15.42 30.66
N PRO A 291 30.59 -15.02 29.80
CA PRO A 291 31.88 -14.52 30.28
C PRO A 291 31.78 -13.17 31.01
N THR A 292 30.86 -12.28 30.60
CA THR A 292 30.66 -10.98 31.26
C THR A 292 29.80 -11.09 32.51
N LEU A 293 28.82 -11.99 32.53
CA LEU A 293 28.03 -12.30 33.72
C LEU A 293 28.91 -12.87 34.83
N ALA A 294 29.80 -13.80 34.50
CA ALA A 294 30.80 -14.32 35.43
C ALA A 294 31.76 -13.23 35.95
N ALA A 295 31.93 -12.14 35.19
CA ALA A 295 32.71 -10.96 35.58
C ALA A 295 31.87 -9.87 36.31
N GLY A 296 30.63 -10.17 36.70
CA GLY A 296 29.74 -9.26 37.44
C GLY A 296 29.13 -8.10 36.62
N LYS A 297 29.37 -8.10 35.30
CA LYS A 297 28.88 -7.09 34.35
C LYS A 297 27.51 -7.50 33.78
N GLY A 298 26.77 -6.53 33.25
CA GLY A 298 25.45 -6.76 32.66
C GLY A 298 24.28 -6.59 33.62
N GLY A 299 23.13 -7.12 33.21
CA GLY A 299 21.90 -7.10 34.01
C GLY A 299 21.14 -5.78 33.98
N LYS A 300 21.38 -4.91 32.99
CA LYS A 300 20.59 -3.68 32.83
C LYS A 300 19.13 -4.04 32.52
N PRO A 301 18.15 -3.61 33.34
CA PRO A 301 16.76 -4.02 33.18
C PRO A 301 16.14 -3.46 31.90
N THR A 302 15.25 -4.22 31.28
CA THR A 302 14.47 -3.82 30.10
C THR A 302 13.66 -2.55 30.43
N PRO A 303 13.78 -1.48 29.63
CA PRO A 303 12.94 -0.30 29.80
C PRO A 303 11.46 -0.67 29.63
N ALA A 304 10.58 -0.20 30.53
CA ALA A 304 9.14 -0.47 30.46
C ALA A 304 8.53 -0.12 29.09
N ALA A 305 9.02 0.94 28.44
CA ALA A 305 8.61 1.35 27.11
C ALA A 305 8.85 0.31 26.00
N LEU A 306 9.77 -0.66 26.17
CA LEU A 306 9.94 -1.78 25.23
C LEU A 306 8.92 -2.90 25.47
N LEU A 307 8.27 -2.94 26.65
CA LEU A 307 7.26 -3.92 27.04
C LEU A 307 5.83 -3.37 26.95
N GLU A 308 5.66 -2.06 26.81
CA GLU A 308 4.39 -1.35 26.59
C GLU A 308 3.95 -1.38 25.12
N SER A 309 2.63 -1.41 24.87
CA SER A 309 2.03 -1.53 23.53
C SER A 309 2.66 -0.55 22.52
N THR A 310 2.84 -0.99 21.28
CA THR A 310 3.32 -0.13 20.18
C THR A 310 2.33 0.99 19.81
N PHE A 311 1.08 0.94 20.29
CA PHE A 311 0.14 2.05 20.16
C PHE A 311 0.54 3.21 21.06
N LYS A 312 1.06 4.25 20.42
CA LYS A 312 1.45 5.47 21.09
C LYS A 312 0.22 6.31 21.41
N PRO A 313 0.27 7.12 22.48
CA PRO A 313 -0.66 8.23 22.64
C PRO A 313 -0.70 9.07 21.36
N LYS A 314 -1.87 9.65 21.06
CA LYS A 314 -1.98 10.66 19.99
C LYS A 314 -0.87 11.72 20.18
N PRO A 315 -0.19 12.15 19.10
CA PRO A 315 0.71 13.31 19.18
C PRO A 315 -0.01 14.54 19.75
N PRO A 316 0.70 15.46 20.42
CA PRO A 316 0.10 16.70 20.92
C PRO A 316 -0.49 17.51 19.76
N GLU A 317 -1.62 18.18 20.03
CA GLU A 317 -2.32 19.02 19.05
C GLU A 317 -1.46 20.21 18.65
N VAL A 318 -0.97 20.21 17.42
CA VAL A 318 -0.34 21.37 16.80
C VAL A 318 -1.31 21.91 15.75
N LEU A 319 -1.84 23.10 16.01
CA LEU A 319 -2.65 23.83 15.03
C LEU A 319 -1.75 24.29 13.88
N ARG A 320 -2.21 24.08 12.66
CA ARG A 320 -1.51 24.55 11.46
C ARG A 320 -1.84 26.03 11.18
N ASP A 321 -0.83 26.88 11.25
CA ASP A 321 -0.98 28.30 10.90
C ASP A 321 -0.77 28.53 9.39
N TRP A 322 -1.88 28.64 8.68
CA TRP A 322 -1.90 28.92 7.24
C TRP A 322 -1.44 30.33 6.88
N THR A 323 -1.37 31.27 7.83
CA THR A 323 -0.89 32.63 7.55
C THR A 323 0.62 32.68 7.33
N GLN A 324 1.34 31.63 7.75
CA GLN A 324 2.79 31.50 7.58
C GLN A 324 3.18 30.61 6.39
N ALA A 325 2.22 30.19 5.58
CA ALA A 325 2.51 29.36 4.41
C ALA A 325 3.34 30.18 3.39
N PRO A 326 4.48 29.67 2.88
CA PRO A 326 5.27 30.37 1.86
C PRO A 326 4.45 30.58 0.56
N PRO A 327 4.84 31.41 -0.41
CA PRO A 327 4.15 31.43 -1.71
C PRO A 327 4.43 30.14 -2.51
N ILE A 328 3.46 29.67 -3.32
CA ILE A 328 3.71 28.63 -4.33
C ILE A 328 4.36 29.31 -5.53
N LEU A 329 5.63 29.02 -5.80
CA LEU A 329 6.43 29.69 -6.82
C LEU A 329 6.31 29.02 -8.20
N ASP A 330 6.68 29.78 -9.23
CA ASP A 330 6.88 29.25 -10.58
C ASP A 330 8.01 28.21 -10.60
N GLN A 331 7.90 27.26 -11.52
CA GLN A 331 8.79 26.12 -11.69
C GLN A 331 9.76 26.34 -12.84
N ASP A 332 10.98 25.82 -12.68
CA ASP A 332 11.93 25.66 -13.77
C ASP A 332 11.27 24.98 -14.98
N GLN A 333 11.55 25.52 -16.17
CA GLN A 333 11.00 25.01 -17.42
C GLN A 333 12.14 24.39 -18.23
N LEU A 334 12.18 23.05 -18.28
CA LEU A 334 13.16 22.29 -19.04
C LEU A 334 12.46 21.64 -20.23
N PRO A 335 12.30 22.33 -21.38
CA PRO A 335 11.72 21.73 -22.57
C PRO A 335 12.66 20.69 -23.19
N GLY A 336 12.10 19.59 -23.70
CA GLY A 336 12.84 18.58 -24.44
C GLY A 336 11.96 17.73 -25.32
N LEU A 337 12.61 16.83 -26.06
CA LEU A 337 11.96 15.85 -26.93
C LEU A 337 12.42 14.44 -26.56
N VAL A 338 11.54 13.48 -26.80
CA VAL A 338 11.79 12.05 -26.56
C VAL A 338 11.61 11.28 -27.86
N GLY A 339 12.65 10.57 -28.31
CA GLY A 339 12.58 9.69 -29.48
C GLY A 339 13.63 9.91 -30.58
N ALA A 340 14.73 10.63 -30.32
CA ALA A 340 15.80 10.73 -31.31
C ALA A 340 16.48 9.36 -31.54
N ARG A 341 16.76 8.99 -32.79
CA ARG A 341 17.56 7.81 -33.12
C ARG A 341 18.94 8.23 -33.59
N SER A 342 19.98 7.70 -32.94
CA SER A 342 21.36 8.02 -33.34
C SER A 342 21.83 7.14 -34.48
N ASN A 343 22.99 7.46 -35.05
CA ASN A 343 23.67 6.60 -36.01
C ASN A 343 24.14 5.25 -35.44
N HIS A 344 23.94 4.99 -34.14
CA HIS A 344 24.20 3.68 -33.51
C HIS A 344 23.08 2.66 -33.74
N SER A 345 21.86 3.08 -34.10
CA SER A 345 20.71 2.17 -34.33
C SER A 345 19.98 2.38 -35.67
N GLY A 346 20.58 3.10 -36.61
CA GLY A 346 20.00 3.38 -37.93
C GLY A 346 19.50 4.81 -38.18
N GLY A 347 19.61 5.71 -37.20
CA GLY A 347 19.46 7.16 -37.42
C GLY A 347 20.59 7.74 -38.28
N LYS A 348 20.41 8.97 -38.75
CA LYS A 348 21.31 9.60 -39.74
C LYS A 348 22.45 10.43 -39.16
N ALA A 349 22.43 10.71 -37.86
CA ALA A 349 23.34 11.67 -37.23
C ALA A 349 23.92 11.17 -35.90
N THR A 350 25.07 11.72 -35.53
CA THR A 350 25.74 11.50 -34.25
C THR A 350 25.01 12.18 -33.09
N VAL A 351 25.26 11.73 -31.86
CA VAL A 351 24.73 12.37 -30.65
C VAL A 351 25.07 13.87 -30.59
N ALA A 352 26.29 14.26 -30.98
CA ALA A 352 26.72 15.65 -30.97
C ALA A 352 25.92 16.53 -31.94
N GLU A 353 25.66 16.04 -33.15
CA GLU A 353 24.85 16.77 -34.16
C GLU A 353 23.40 16.92 -33.71
N TRP A 354 22.82 15.86 -33.14
CA TRP A 354 21.49 15.89 -32.51
C TRP A 354 21.40 16.93 -31.40
N VAL A 355 22.37 16.94 -30.48
CA VAL A 355 22.40 17.87 -29.35
C VAL A 355 22.60 19.31 -29.82
N ALA A 356 23.45 19.54 -30.83
CA ALA A 356 23.63 20.87 -31.41
C ALA A 356 22.31 21.41 -31.99
N ALA A 357 21.57 20.58 -32.74
CA ALA A 357 20.27 20.96 -33.29
C ALA A 357 19.22 21.19 -32.19
N ALA A 358 19.19 20.34 -31.16
CA ALA A 358 18.28 20.48 -30.02
C ALA A 358 18.52 21.79 -29.25
N LYS A 359 19.79 22.13 -28.98
CA LYS A 359 20.16 23.40 -28.34
C LYS A 359 19.80 24.61 -29.19
N ALA A 360 20.04 24.54 -30.51
CA ALA A 360 19.64 25.59 -31.43
C ALA A 360 18.11 25.81 -31.46
N ALA A 361 17.34 24.77 -31.17
CA ALA A 361 15.89 24.83 -31.03
C ALA A 361 15.41 25.21 -29.61
N GLY A 362 16.31 25.52 -28.68
CA GLY A 362 15.97 25.95 -27.32
C GLY A 362 15.64 24.82 -26.34
N LEU A 363 15.95 23.57 -26.69
CA LEU A 363 15.75 22.42 -25.80
C LEU A 363 16.84 22.33 -24.74
N ARG A 364 16.48 21.77 -23.58
CA ARG A 364 17.36 21.53 -22.43
C ARG A 364 17.73 20.07 -22.27
N TYR A 365 17.04 19.18 -22.96
CA TYR A 365 17.39 17.78 -23.03
C TYR A 365 16.85 17.12 -24.29
N LEU A 366 17.46 16.00 -24.64
CA LEU A 366 17.01 15.13 -25.72
C LEU A 366 17.18 13.68 -25.26
N VAL A 367 16.10 12.91 -25.33
CA VAL A 367 16.14 11.46 -25.09
C VAL A 367 16.34 10.74 -26.41
N PHE A 368 17.45 10.02 -26.50
CA PHE A 368 17.68 9.04 -27.55
C PHE A 368 16.90 7.77 -27.20
N LEU A 369 16.15 7.24 -28.14
CA LEU A 369 15.28 6.08 -27.89
C LEU A 369 15.49 5.03 -28.98
N GLU A 370 16.53 4.22 -28.81
CA GLU A 370 16.91 3.22 -29.81
C GLU A 370 15.98 2.01 -29.74
N PRO A 371 15.54 1.46 -30.89
CA PRO A 371 14.89 0.16 -30.90
C PRO A 371 15.90 -0.92 -30.53
N LEU A 372 15.49 -1.89 -29.71
CA LEU A 372 16.25 -3.11 -29.47
C LEU A 372 16.55 -3.82 -30.81
N ALA A 373 15.57 -3.84 -31.70
CA ALA A 373 15.74 -4.30 -33.08
C ALA A 373 16.78 -3.45 -33.82
N GLY A 374 17.92 -4.06 -34.16
CA GLY A 374 19.01 -3.40 -34.89
C GLY A 374 20.05 -2.70 -34.01
N THR A 375 19.90 -2.75 -32.68
CA THR A 375 20.89 -2.24 -31.72
C THR A 375 21.65 -3.41 -31.11
N THR A 376 22.98 -3.36 -31.10
CA THR A 376 23.85 -4.31 -30.40
C THR A 376 24.32 -3.74 -29.06
N GLU A 377 24.77 -4.60 -28.13
CA GLU A 377 25.37 -4.18 -26.86
C GLU A 377 26.53 -3.18 -27.06
N GLU A 378 27.38 -3.43 -28.06
CA GLU A 378 28.49 -2.55 -28.42
C GLU A 378 27.99 -1.17 -28.89
N SER A 379 27.02 -1.15 -29.80
CA SER A 379 26.45 0.11 -30.31
C SER A 379 25.74 0.91 -29.22
N PHE A 380 25.01 0.23 -28.32
CA PHE A 380 24.36 0.88 -27.18
C PHE A 380 25.36 1.44 -26.18
N THR A 381 26.45 0.70 -25.92
CA THR A 381 27.55 1.19 -25.07
C THR A 381 28.19 2.45 -25.65
N LYS A 382 28.37 2.51 -26.99
CA LYS A 382 28.86 3.71 -27.68
C LYS A 382 27.88 4.89 -27.55
N LEU A 383 26.58 4.66 -27.74
CA LEU A 383 25.55 5.68 -27.49
C LEU A 383 25.67 6.27 -26.08
N LYS A 384 25.74 5.42 -25.05
CA LYS A 384 25.88 5.88 -23.66
C LYS A 384 27.13 6.72 -23.46
N ALA A 385 28.27 6.28 -24.01
CA ALA A 385 29.53 7.01 -23.91
C ALA A 385 29.47 8.38 -24.62
N ASP A 386 28.80 8.45 -25.77
CA ASP A 386 28.63 9.69 -26.53
C ASP A 386 27.66 10.67 -25.83
N CYS A 387 26.57 10.17 -25.23
CA CYS A 387 25.69 10.95 -24.37
C CYS A 387 26.46 11.51 -23.16
N GLN A 388 27.21 10.66 -22.44
CA GLN A 388 28.00 11.07 -21.29
C GLN A 388 29.02 12.14 -21.67
N ARG A 389 29.76 11.96 -22.78
CA ARG A 389 30.73 12.95 -23.26
C ARG A 389 30.09 14.31 -23.50
N THR A 390 28.85 14.33 -23.98
CA THR A 390 28.11 15.57 -24.20
C THR A 390 27.66 16.20 -22.88
N ASN A 391 27.20 15.38 -21.92
CA ASN A 391 26.79 15.83 -20.58
C ASN A 391 27.97 16.38 -19.76
N ASP A 392 29.16 15.81 -19.92
CA ASP A 392 30.39 16.24 -19.22
C ASP A 392 30.90 17.61 -19.73
N VAL A 393 30.63 17.92 -20.99
CA VAL A 393 31.02 19.20 -21.62
C VAL A 393 30.05 20.33 -21.27
N ASP A 394 28.76 20.03 -21.08
CA ASP A 394 27.74 21.03 -20.80
C ASP A 394 26.69 20.53 -19.79
N ALA A 395 26.86 20.93 -18.53
CA ALA A 395 25.94 20.60 -17.44
C ALA A 395 24.55 21.27 -17.58
N THR A 396 24.34 22.17 -18.55
CA THR A 396 23.06 22.86 -18.77
C THR A 396 22.16 22.13 -19.77
N PHE A 397 22.62 21.03 -20.37
CA PHE A 397 21.87 20.19 -21.28
C PHE A 397 22.02 18.70 -20.91
N PHE A 398 20.97 17.90 -21.09
CA PHE A 398 21.01 16.46 -20.87
C PHE A 398 20.75 15.65 -22.15
N ALA A 399 21.80 14.99 -22.65
CA ALA A 399 21.68 13.90 -23.61
C ALA A 399 21.40 12.60 -22.85
N CYS A 400 20.19 12.09 -22.97
CA CYS A 400 19.72 10.95 -22.20
C CYS A 400 19.65 9.70 -23.09
N PRO A 401 20.43 8.63 -22.81
CA PRO A 401 20.30 7.39 -23.56
C PRO A 401 19.04 6.63 -23.13
N GLY A 402 18.46 5.90 -24.07
CA GLY A 402 17.26 5.11 -23.86
C GLY A 402 17.10 4.03 -24.91
N ILE A 403 16.31 3.03 -24.57
CA ILE A 403 16.04 1.87 -25.40
C ILE A 403 14.56 1.51 -25.29
N TRP A 404 13.99 0.98 -26.36
CA TRP A 404 12.64 0.43 -26.35
C TRP A 404 12.58 -0.90 -27.09
N TRP A 405 11.59 -1.71 -26.76
CA TRP A 405 11.43 -3.05 -27.31
C TRP A 405 9.95 -3.43 -27.40
N ARG A 406 9.68 -4.54 -28.07
CA ARG A 406 8.38 -5.20 -28.06
C ARG A 406 8.45 -6.54 -27.35
N ASP A 407 7.36 -6.91 -26.71
CA ASP A 407 7.11 -8.29 -26.33
C ASP A 407 6.60 -9.09 -27.53
N ALA A 408 7.18 -10.27 -27.75
CA ALA A 408 6.88 -11.11 -28.91
C ALA A 408 5.47 -11.72 -28.86
N HIS A 409 4.86 -11.83 -27.67
CA HIS A 409 3.55 -12.44 -27.51
C HIS A 409 2.41 -11.43 -27.60
N THR A 410 2.56 -10.29 -26.94
CA THR A 410 1.51 -9.29 -26.73
C THR A 410 1.67 -8.08 -27.64
N ARG A 411 2.79 -8.00 -28.37
CA ARG A 411 3.20 -6.87 -29.22
C ARG A 411 3.34 -5.54 -28.49
N THR A 412 3.16 -5.53 -27.17
CA THR A 412 3.25 -4.35 -26.31
C THR A 412 4.65 -3.75 -26.39
N ALA A 413 4.74 -2.45 -26.68
CA ALA A 413 6.01 -1.74 -26.77
C ALA A 413 6.29 -1.00 -25.45
N GLN A 414 7.44 -1.29 -24.85
CA GLN A 414 7.90 -0.67 -23.60
C GLN A 414 9.20 0.07 -23.84
N PHE A 415 9.40 1.19 -23.14
CA PHE A 415 10.61 1.99 -23.19
C PHE A 415 11.24 2.17 -21.82
N PHE A 416 12.54 2.45 -21.83
CA PHE A 416 13.30 2.89 -20.68
C PHE A 416 14.33 3.95 -21.09
N PHE A 417 14.49 5.03 -20.33
CA PHE A 417 15.55 6.02 -20.56
C PHE A 417 16.16 6.55 -19.25
N GLY A 418 17.45 6.89 -19.29
CA GLY A 418 18.26 7.24 -18.12
C GLY A 418 19.72 6.82 -18.29
N GLU A 419 20.65 7.39 -17.52
CA GLU A 419 22.07 7.00 -17.63
C GLU A 419 22.35 5.59 -17.11
N ASN A 420 21.48 5.12 -16.21
CA ASN A 420 21.49 3.78 -15.66
C ASN A 420 20.95 2.72 -16.63
N VAL A 421 20.40 3.10 -17.80
CA VAL A 421 19.85 2.14 -18.77
C VAL A 421 20.91 1.20 -19.30
N GLN A 422 20.59 -0.09 -19.38
CA GLN A 422 21.50 -1.13 -19.81
C GLN A 422 20.92 -1.90 -20.99
N TYR A 423 21.78 -2.38 -21.88
CA TYR A 423 21.37 -3.32 -22.92
C TYR A 423 21.03 -4.68 -22.27
N PRO A 424 19.99 -5.42 -22.74
CA PRO A 424 19.62 -6.70 -22.16
C PRO A 424 20.78 -7.71 -22.15
N LEU A 425 21.10 -8.29 -20.98
CA LEU A 425 22.12 -9.32 -20.85
C LEU A 425 21.81 -10.54 -21.74
N ALA A 426 22.85 -11.30 -22.13
CA ALA A 426 22.69 -12.50 -22.93
C ALA A 426 21.80 -13.59 -22.31
N THR A 427 21.58 -13.55 -20.99
CA THR A 427 20.69 -14.47 -20.26
C THR A 427 19.21 -14.11 -20.36
N ILE A 428 18.88 -12.93 -20.88
CA ILE A 428 17.50 -12.50 -21.09
C ILE A 428 17.00 -13.11 -22.39
N PRO A 429 15.84 -13.80 -22.38
CA PRO A 429 15.32 -14.45 -23.56
C PRO A 429 14.81 -13.43 -24.58
N LEU A 430 15.43 -13.44 -25.76
CA LEU A 430 15.02 -12.66 -26.92
C LEU A 430 14.60 -13.59 -28.06
N THR A 431 13.88 -13.05 -29.03
CA THR A 431 13.61 -13.71 -30.31
C THR A 431 14.93 -14.06 -31.01
N ALA A 432 14.89 -14.98 -32.00
CA ALA A 432 16.12 -15.46 -32.65
C ALA A 432 16.89 -14.35 -33.39
N ASP A 433 16.16 -13.37 -33.91
CA ASP A 433 16.69 -12.13 -34.50
C ASP A 433 17.09 -11.08 -33.46
N ARG A 434 16.89 -11.37 -32.17
CA ARG A 434 17.11 -10.51 -31.01
C ARG A 434 16.34 -9.18 -31.05
N ALA A 435 15.25 -9.10 -31.81
CA ALA A 435 14.47 -7.88 -31.99
C ALA A 435 13.45 -7.64 -30.87
N MET A 436 12.97 -8.70 -30.22
CA MET A 436 11.91 -8.66 -29.22
C MET A 436 12.26 -9.52 -28.01
N PHE A 437 11.63 -9.23 -26.88
CA PHE A 437 11.66 -10.13 -25.73
C PHE A 437 10.74 -11.32 -26.00
N ASP A 438 11.24 -12.53 -25.75
CA ASP A 438 10.54 -13.78 -26.02
C ASP A 438 10.27 -14.52 -24.71
N ASN A 439 9.17 -14.17 -24.06
CA ASN A 439 8.75 -14.80 -22.80
C ASN A 439 8.23 -16.23 -22.97
N SER A 440 8.20 -16.79 -24.19
CA SER A 440 7.73 -18.15 -24.45
C SER A 440 8.82 -19.23 -24.33
N LYS A 441 10.10 -18.84 -24.32
CA LYS A 441 11.23 -19.78 -24.32
C LYS A 441 11.73 -20.10 -22.91
N GLY A 442 11.68 -21.38 -22.54
CA GLY A 442 12.45 -21.95 -21.43
C GLY A 442 11.85 -21.75 -20.03
N LEU A 443 10.57 -21.42 -19.93
CA LEU A 443 9.87 -21.30 -18.65
C LEU A 443 8.72 -22.30 -18.57
N PRO A 444 8.30 -22.71 -17.36
CA PRO A 444 6.94 -23.24 -17.18
C PRO A 444 5.96 -22.26 -17.83
N GLU A 445 4.87 -22.75 -18.43
CA GLU A 445 3.86 -22.00 -19.23
C GLU A 445 3.19 -20.78 -18.53
N GLN A 446 3.70 -20.34 -17.38
CA GLN A 446 2.98 -19.69 -16.30
C GLN A 446 3.50 -18.28 -15.92
N VAL A 447 4.64 -17.80 -16.44
CA VAL A 447 5.20 -16.48 -16.05
C VAL A 447 5.49 -15.59 -17.27
N ARG A 448 4.44 -14.93 -17.77
CA ARG A 448 4.53 -14.00 -18.93
C ARG A 448 5.20 -12.65 -18.63
N THR A 449 5.41 -12.34 -17.36
CA THR A 449 6.11 -11.15 -16.86
C THR A 449 7.61 -11.37 -16.62
N LYS A 450 8.20 -12.50 -17.03
CA LYS A 450 9.60 -12.79 -16.68
C LYS A 450 10.55 -11.68 -17.09
N TYR A 451 10.43 -11.11 -18.30
CA TYR A 451 11.32 -10.03 -18.69
C TYR A 451 11.15 -8.76 -17.83
N ILE A 452 9.94 -8.48 -17.34
CA ILE A 452 9.74 -7.39 -16.38
C ILE A 452 10.62 -7.66 -15.15
N PHE A 453 10.62 -8.86 -14.60
CA PHE A 453 11.46 -9.16 -13.44
C PHE A 453 12.95 -9.18 -13.81
N ASP A 454 13.34 -9.92 -14.83
CA ASP A 454 14.75 -10.13 -15.17
C ASP A 454 15.46 -8.89 -15.69
N TYR A 455 14.73 -8.04 -16.42
CA TYR A 455 15.26 -6.85 -17.06
C TYR A 455 14.84 -5.59 -16.29
N VAL A 456 13.53 -5.32 -16.19
CA VAL A 456 13.02 -4.06 -15.60
C VAL A 456 13.31 -3.98 -14.09
N PHE A 457 13.11 -5.07 -13.35
CA PHE A 457 13.34 -5.09 -11.91
C PHE A 457 14.80 -5.38 -11.55
N GLU A 458 15.34 -6.52 -11.96
CA GLU A 458 16.66 -7.01 -11.53
C GLU A 458 17.82 -6.28 -12.22
N GLN A 459 17.82 -6.22 -13.55
CA GLN A 459 18.95 -5.62 -14.28
C GLN A 459 18.94 -4.08 -14.20
N MET A 460 17.77 -3.48 -14.39
CA MET A 460 17.57 -2.03 -14.40
C MET A 460 17.36 -1.44 -13.00
N GLY A 461 17.15 -2.30 -11.98
CA GLY A 461 16.89 -1.89 -10.60
C GLY A 461 15.54 -1.19 -10.40
N TYR A 462 14.64 -1.26 -11.39
CA TYR A 462 13.42 -0.48 -11.49
C TYR A 462 13.64 1.02 -11.18
N LYS A 463 14.73 1.58 -11.72
CA LYS A 463 15.14 2.98 -11.54
C LYS A 463 15.03 3.77 -12.82
N GLY A 464 14.45 4.97 -12.75
CA GLY A 464 14.33 5.89 -13.86
C GLY A 464 13.01 5.79 -14.65
N PRO A 465 12.85 6.65 -15.66
CA PRO A 465 11.72 6.69 -16.58
C PRO A 465 11.38 5.39 -17.33
N THR A 466 10.13 4.94 -17.18
CA THR A 466 9.60 3.76 -17.90
C THR A 466 8.12 3.90 -18.21
N GLY A 467 7.73 3.40 -19.38
CA GLY A 467 6.35 3.40 -19.84
C GLY A 467 6.14 2.59 -21.10
N TYR A 468 4.92 2.65 -21.59
CA TYR A 468 4.47 1.97 -22.79
C TYR A 468 4.03 2.99 -23.84
N PHE A 469 4.09 2.61 -25.11
CA PHE A 469 3.64 3.41 -26.25
C PHE A 469 3.23 2.49 -27.40
N ARG A 470 2.74 3.03 -28.53
CA ARG A 470 2.14 2.22 -29.61
C ARG A 470 1.00 1.35 -29.07
N HIS A 471 0.11 2.00 -28.31
CA HIS A 471 -0.97 1.37 -27.58
C HIS A 471 -1.93 0.63 -28.53
N ASP A 472 -2.21 1.20 -29.70
CA ASP A 472 -3.01 0.57 -30.76
C ASP A 472 -2.41 -0.73 -31.33
N GLU A 473 -1.11 -0.96 -31.13
CA GLU A 473 -0.43 -2.18 -31.55
C GLU A 473 -0.37 -3.25 -30.45
N SER A 474 -0.69 -2.88 -29.20
CA SER A 474 -0.66 -3.77 -28.05
C SER A 474 -1.93 -4.63 -27.99
N GLU A 475 -1.77 -5.90 -27.69
CA GLU A 475 -2.89 -6.80 -27.42
C GLU A 475 -3.36 -6.71 -25.96
N ILE A 476 -2.70 -5.87 -25.16
CA ILE A 476 -2.97 -5.68 -23.74
C ILE A 476 -3.43 -4.25 -23.51
N PRO A 477 -4.58 -4.07 -22.82
CA PRO A 477 -5.14 -2.75 -22.64
C PRO A 477 -4.30 -1.91 -21.65
N PRO A 478 -4.35 -0.57 -21.76
CA PRO A 478 -3.60 0.35 -20.90
C PRO A 478 -3.75 0.13 -19.39
N TRP A 479 -4.92 -0.32 -18.93
CA TRP A 479 -5.16 -0.57 -17.50
C TRP A 479 -4.47 -1.82 -16.96
N GLU A 480 -3.90 -2.68 -17.81
CA GLU A 480 -3.13 -3.86 -17.43
C GLU A 480 -1.62 -3.63 -17.44
N TYR A 481 -1.14 -2.48 -17.91
CA TYR A 481 0.29 -2.16 -17.94
C TYR A 481 0.92 -2.16 -16.56
N LYS A 482 2.15 -2.68 -16.46
CA LYS A 482 2.87 -2.88 -15.19
C LYS A 482 4.22 -2.16 -15.22
N MET A 483 4.77 -1.83 -14.05
CA MET A 483 6.12 -1.27 -13.93
C MET A 483 6.35 -0.02 -14.79
N ASN A 484 5.41 0.92 -14.73
CA ASN A 484 5.47 2.19 -15.45
C ASN A 484 5.13 3.39 -14.57
N ASN A 485 5.74 4.53 -14.88
CA ASN A 485 5.47 5.82 -14.22
C ASN A 485 5.08 6.94 -15.20
N MET A 486 5.20 6.66 -16.48
CA MET A 486 4.74 7.51 -17.57
C MET A 486 3.69 6.82 -18.42
N PHE A 487 2.82 7.65 -19.00
CA PHE A 487 1.84 7.24 -19.99
C PHE A 487 1.99 8.10 -21.23
N VAL A 488 2.15 7.46 -22.39
CA VAL A 488 2.34 8.16 -23.66
C VAL A 488 0.97 8.51 -24.23
N ILE A 489 0.64 9.80 -24.20
CA ILE A 489 -0.64 10.29 -24.72
C ILE A 489 -0.58 10.37 -26.24
N HIS A 490 0.55 10.83 -26.78
CA HIS A 490 0.76 10.99 -28.22
C HIS A 490 2.07 10.33 -28.64
N SER A 491 2.03 9.55 -29.72
CA SER A 491 3.25 9.08 -30.36
C SER A 491 3.25 9.33 -31.87
N THR A 492 4.43 9.70 -32.40
CA THR A 492 4.65 9.94 -33.83
C THR A 492 5.94 9.26 -34.28
N GLU A 493 6.01 8.92 -35.57
CA GLU A 493 7.24 8.47 -36.22
C GLU A 493 7.45 9.24 -37.53
N ASN A 494 8.56 9.97 -37.61
CA ASN A 494 8.93 10.80 -38.75
C ASN A 494 7.80 11.74 -39.21
N GLY A 495 7.12 12.37 -38.25
CA GLY A 495 6.01 13.31 -38.48
C GLY A 495 4.65 12.67 -38.75
N LYS A 496 4.55 11.33 -38.78
CA LYS A 496 3.26 10.62 -38.90
C LYS A 496 2.77 10.21 -37.52
N THR A 497 1.49 10.45 -37.23
CA THR A 497 0.84 9.95 -36.01
C THR A 497 0.82 8.43 -35.99
N LEU A 498 1.28 7.86 -34.88
CA LEU A 498 1.12 6.44 -34.58
C LEU A 498 -0.17 6.23 -33.78
N ASP A 499 -0.35 6.96 -32.67
CA ASP A 499 -1.52 6.84 -31.80
C ASP A 499 -1.81 8.12 -30.96
N ASN A 500 -3.03 8.19 -30.39
CA ASN A 500 -3.47 9.22 -29.45
C ASN A 500 -4.41 8.60 -28.40
N HIS A 501 -3.96 8.55 -27.15
CA HIS A 501 -4.64 7.86 -26.04
C HIS A 501 -4.95 8.79 -24.85
N PHE A 502 -5.40 10.02 -25.13
CA PHE A 502 -5.82 10.94 -24.08
C PHE A 502 -6.97 10.37 -23.21
N ASP A 503 -7.94 9.69 -23.81
CA ASP A 503 -9.07 9.12 -23.06
C ASP A 503 -8.62 8.02 -22.09
N ASP A 504 -7.67 7.18 -22.51
CA ASP A 504 -7.07 6.17 -21.63
C ASP A 504 -6.25 6.82 -20.51
N PHE A 505 -5.50 7.89 -20.81
CA PHE A 505 -4.81 8.67 -19.77
C PHE A 505 -5.80 9.22 -18.75
N ALA A 506 -6.88 9.88 -19.20
CA ALA A 506 -7.90 10.46 -18.34
C ALA A 506 -8.59 9.38 -17.50
N PHE A 507 -8.90 8.23 -18.09
CA PHE A 507 -9.42 7.06 -17.40
C PHE A 507 -8.45 6.57 -16.31
N LEU A 508 -7.17 6.35 -16.63
CA LEU A 508 -6.17 5.89 -15.68
C LEU A 508 -5.98 6.90 -14.53
N GLN A 509 -6.00 8.20 -14.80
CA GLN A 509 -5.96 9.21 -13.74
C GLN A 509 -7.21 9.17 -12.84
N ALA A 510 -8.39 8.88 -13.41
CA ALA A 510 -9.63 8.67 -12.65
C ALA A 510 -9.54 7.48 -11.68
N GLN A 511 -8.79 6.45 -12.08
CA GLN A 511 -8.50 5.28 -11.24
C GLN A 511 -7.32 5.50 -10.28
N GLN A 512 -6.87 6.75 -10.11
CA GLN A 512 -5.74 7.09 -9.25
C GLN A 512 -4.46 6.32 -9.63
N MET A 513 -4.26 6.09 -10.93
CA MET A 513 -3.04 5.46 -11.43
C MET A 513 -1.87 6.44 -11.51
N TYR A 514 -2.07 7.75 -11.40
CA TYR A 514 -0.95 8.63 -11.04
C TYR A 514 0.23 8.59 -12.04
N TYR A 515 -0.04 8.67 -13.35
CA TYR A 515 0.99 8.70 -14.41
C TYR A 515 1.47 10.12 -14.74
N ALA A 516 2.75 10.28 -15.06
CA ALA A 516 3.23 11.49 -15.74
C ALA A 516 2.83 11.45 -17.23
N PRO A 517 2.27 12.54 -17.79
CA PRO A 517 1.91 12.60 -19.20
C PRO A 517 3.17 12.68 -20.05
N LEU A 518 3.26 11.89 -21.13
CA LEU A 518 4.41 11.86 -22.02
C LEU A 518 3.96 11.95 -23.49
N SER A 519 4.83 12.48 -24.34
CA SER A 519 4.73 12.37 -25.79
C SER A 519 6.04 11.84 -26.35
N ILE A 520 5.97 10.96 -27.35
CA ILE A 520 7.13 10.41 -28.05
C ILE A 520 7.09 10.82 -29.52
N ALA A 521 8.21 11.31 -30.04
CA ALA A 521 8.41 11.58 -31.45
C ALA A 521 9.66 10.84 -31.93
N LEU A 522 9.46 9.69 -32.58
CA LEU A 522 10.56 8.94 -33.19
C LEU A 522 11.08 9.70 -34.41
N MET A 523 12.36 10.09 -34.37
CA MET A 523 13.01 10.91 -35.40
C MET A 523 14.33 10.28 -35.84
N ASP A 524 14.57 10.27 -37.15
CA ASP A 524 15.79 9.71 -37.77
C ASP A 524 16.87 10.74 -38.08
N SER A 525 16.55 12.03 -38.05
CA SER A 525 17.47 13.08 -38.47
C SER A 525 17.23 14.41 -37.72
N PRO A 526 18.29 15.16 -37.35
CA PRO A 526 18.17 16.40 -36.57
C PRO A 526 17.33 17.51 -37.22
N ASP A 527 17.23 17.54 -38.56
CA ASP A 527 16.39 18.51 -39.29
C ASP A 527 14.90 18.36 -38.99
N GLN A 528 14.47 17.21 -38.45
CA GLN A 528 13.09 16.97 -38.05
C GLN A 528 12.69 17.69 -36.76
N ILE A 529 13.63 18.12 -35.92
CA ILE A 529 13.34 18.79 -34.63
C ILE A 529 12.43 20.01 -34.85
N ALA A 530 12.73 20.85 -35.83
CA ALA A 530 11.97 22.07 -36.07
C ALA A 530 10.52 21.77 -36.48
N ALA A 531 10.29 20.74 -37.29
CA ALA A 531 8.94 20.31 -37.67
C ALA A 531 8.20 19.70 -36.46
N THR A 532 8.87 18.85 -35.68
CA THR A 532 8.31 18.26 -34.46
C THR A 532 7.88 19.31 -33.43
N LEU A 533 8.66 20.38 -33.24
CA LEU A 533 8.29 21.46 -32.31
C LEU A 533 7.15 22.36 -32.82
N ARG A 534 7.03 22.50 -34.14
CA ARG A 534 5.95 23.29 -34.75
C ARG A 534 4.63 22.54 -34.72
N ASP A 535 4.64 21.28 -35.14
CA ASP A 535 3.43 20.50 -35.45
C ASP A 535 3.10 19.46 -34.35
N GLY A 536 4.06 19.12 -33.48
CA GLY A 536 3.95 18.09 -32.46
C GLY A 536 3.96 18.62 -31.03
N TRP A 537 4.32 17.73 -30.09
CA TRP A 537 4.31 17.98 -28.66
C TRP A 537 5.73 18.05 -28.09
N THR A 538 5.95 19.03 -27.22
CA THR A 538 7.15 19.18 -26.40
C THR A 538 6.88 18.61 -25.01
N VAL A 539 7.87 17.92 -24.43
CA VAL A 539 7.79 17.44 -23.05
C VAL A 539 8.58 18.40 -22.17
N VAL A 540 7.91 19.07 -21.24
CA VAL A 540 8.53 20.04 -20.33
C VAL A 540 8.66 19.42 -18.96
N ASN A 541 9.91 19.17 -18.54
CA ASN A 541 10.21 18.77 -17.18
C ASN A 541 10.30 20.01 -16.29
N THR A 542 9.75 19.88 -15.10
CA THR A 542 9.86 20.85 -14.01
C THR A 542 10.69 20.18 -12.93
N ALA A 543 11.81 20.77 -12.51
CA ALA A 543 12.58 20.22 -11.39
C ALA A 543 11.67 20.04 -10.15
N PRO A 544 11.90 19.02 -9.31
CA PRO A 544 11.08 18.83 -8.11
C PRO A 544 11.24 20.05 -7.19
N GLY A 545 10.14 20.54 -6.63
CA GLY A 545 10.13 21.45 -5.49
C GLY A 545 9.23 20.91 -4.39
N GLU A 546 9.17 21.59 -3.22
CA GLU A 546 8.23 21.39 -2.07
C GLU A 546 7.35 20.12 -2.17
N PHE A 547 7.67 19.10 -1.39
CA PHE A 547 6.80 17.94 -1.19
C PHE A 547 5.45 18.39 -0.64
N GLY A 548 4.42 17.59 -0.91
CA GLY A 548 3.03 17.88 -0.57
C GLY A 548 2.71 18.01 0.93
N ASP A 549 3.69 17.98 1.82
CA ASP A 549 3.59 18.30 3.25
C ASP A 549 4.21 19.67 3.61
N GLY A 550 4.71 20.40 2.62
CA GLY A 550 5.38 21.70 2.78
C GLY A 550 6.89 21.60 2.95
N SER A 551 7.47 20.39 2.98
CA SER A 551 8.91 20.22 3.11
C SER A 551 9.62 20.33 1.75
N TYR A 552 10.67 21.14 1.65
CA TYR A 552 11.48 21.23 0.44
C TYR A 552 12.57 20.16 0.48
N SER A 553 12.57 19.21 -0.46
CA SER A 553 13.79 18.43 -0.71
C SER A 553 14.80 19.34 -1.39
N LYS A 554 15.75 19.86 -0.61
CA LYS A 554 17.03 20.34 -1.15
C LYS A 554 17.90 19.21 -1.70
N GLU A 555 17.47 17.95 -1.55
CA GLU A 555 18.24 16.74 -1.85
C GLU A 555 18.39 16.47 -3.36
N TYR A 556 17.50 17.02 -4.19
CA TYR A 556 17.53 16.82 -5.64
C TYR A 556 18.30 17.89 -6.42
N GLY A 557 18.57 19.06 -5.84
CA GLY A 557 19.14 20.21 -6.57
C GLY A 557 18.11 20.90 -7.48
N GLU A 558 18.59 21.67 -8.46
CA GLU A 558 17.75 22.47 -9.38
C GLU A 558 18.11 22.21 -10.87
N GLY A 559 17.22 22.62 -11.78
CA GLY A 559 17.43 22.52 -13.22
C GLY A 559 17.77 21.12 -13.74
N VAL A 560 18.70 21.07 -14.71
CA VAL A 560 19.08 19.84 -15.42
C VAL A 560 19.74 18.80 -14.50
N ALA A 561 20.48 19.25 -13.48
CA ALA A 561 21.11 18.34 -12.52
C ALA A 561 20.06 17.53 -11.73
N ALA A 562 19.00 18.19 -11.27
CA ALA A 562 17.89 17.53 -10.58
C ALA A 562 17.17 16.53 -11.46
N MET A 563 16.88 16.93 -12.70
CA MET A 563 16.25 16.05 -13.69
C MET A 563 17.13 14.81 -13.98
N ARG A 564 18.44 14.99 -14.18
CA ARG A 564 19.39 13.88 -14.44
C ARG A 564 19.42 12.88 -13.28
N LYS A 565 19.40 13.36 -12.03
CA LYS A 565 19.29 12.51 -10.84
C LYS A 565 17.98 11.73 -10.82
N LEU A 566 16.84 12.40 -11.02
CA LEU A 566 15.52 11.75 -11.10
C LEU A 566 15.46 10.69 -12.21
N PHE A 567 16.14 10.93 -13.34
CA PHE A 567 16.10 10.00 -14.48
C PHE A 567 17.04 8.80 -14.33
N THR A 568 17.92 8.81 -13.33
CA THR A 568 19.04 7.85 -13.24
C THR A 568 19.05 7.08 -11.92
N GLU A 569 18.83 7.75 -10.80
CA GLU A 569 19.05 7.20 -9.46
C GLU A 569 17.76 6.77 -8.77
N GLU A 570 16.67 7.49 -9.05
CA GLU A 570 15.39 7.29 -8.37
C GLU A 570 14.65 6.06 -8.86
N LEU A 571 13.97 5.41 -7.92
CA LEU A 571 13.04 4.34 -8.25
C LEU A 571 11.94 4.88 -9.17
N ALA A 572 11.59 4.09 -10.17
CA ALA A 572 10.49 4.39 -11.09
C ALA A 572 9.13 4.53 -10.38
N TRP A 573 9.02 4.21 -9.08
CA TRP A 573 7.85 4.46 -8.27
C TRP A 573 7.61 5.97 -8.10
N LEU A 574 8.69 6.76 -8.17
CA LEU A 574 8.66 8.20 -8.27
C LEU A 574 8.41 8.60 -9.72
N ARG A 575 7.45 9.49 -9.90
CA ARG A 575 7.15 10.10 -11.19
C ARG A 575 8.07 11.29 -11.46
N PRO A 576 8.45 11.54 -12.73
CA PRO A 576 8.91 12.86 -13.13
C PRO A 576 7.81 13.91 -12.94
N TYR A 577 8.20 15.12 -12.58
CA TYR A 577 7.32 16.29 -12.60
C TYR A 577 7.39 16.91 -13.99
N GLN A 578 6.37 16.69 -14.82
CA GLN A 578 6.37 17.17 -16.19
C GLN A 578 4.96 17.46 -16.72
N TYR A 579 4.90 18.14 -17.86
CA TYR A 579 3.70 18.28 -18.67
C TYR A 579 4.07 18.20 -20.16
N ILE A 580 3.08 17.98 -21.01
CA ILE A 580 3.27 18.04 -22.47
C ILE A 580 2.56 19.26 -23.03
N THR A 581 3.14 19.89 -24.04
CA THR A 581 2.57 21.09 -24.66
C THR A 581 2.89 21.22 -26.14
N GLN A 582 1.94 21.77 -26.87
CA GLN A 582 2.14 22.29 -28.22
C GLN A 582 2.43 23.80 -28.18
N GLY A 583 2.16 24.53 -27.10
CA GLY A 583 2.35 25.98 -27.06
C GLY A 583 2.18 26.59 -25.67
N PRO A 584 1.00 26.42 -25.01
CA PRO A 584 0.78 26.96 -23.68
C PRO A 584 1.80 26.43 -22.66
N ARG A 585 2.31 27.30 -21.78
CA ARG A 585 3.31 26.93 -20.78
C ARG A 585 2.71 26.95 -19.39
N LEU A 586 2.82 25.83 -18.67
CA LEU A 586 2.45 25.73 -17.27
C LEU A 586 3.64 26.17 -16.42
N LEU A 587 3.69 27.45 -16.06
CA LEU A 587 4.74 28.03 -15.22
C LEU A 587 4.63 27.56 -13.77
N ALA A 588 3.41 27.30 -13.29
CA ALA A 588 3.18 26.60 -12.03
C ALA A 588 2.00 25.64 -12.17
N TRP A 589 2.19 24.38 -11.79
CA TRP A 589 1.11 23.46 -11.45
C TRP A 589 1.52 22.61 -10.26
N ARG A 590 1.27 23.13 -9.05
CA ARG A 590 1.79 22.55 -7.81
C ARG A 590 0.76 22.57 -6.70
N GLY A 591 0.76 21.50 -5.92
CA GLY A 591 0.03 21.38 -4.67
C GLY A 591 0.85 21.90 -3.49
N ARG A 592 0.15 22.27 -2.42
CA ARG A 592 0.69 22.36 -1.07
C ARG A 592 -0.27 21.69 -0.11
N TRP A 593 0.30 20.92 0.82
CA TRP A 593 -0.42 20.27 1.92
C TRP A 593 -1.53 19.35 1.41
N GLU A 594 -1.32 18.80 0.21
CA GLU A 594 -2.17 17.80 -0.41
C GLU A 594 -2.02 16.42 0.24
N VAL A 595 -1.08 16.23 1.17
CA VAL A 595 -0.97 15.03 2.01
C VAL A 595 -1.07 15.41 3.48
N VAL A 596 -2.04 14.86 4.19
CA VAL A 596 -2.25 15.13 5.63
C VAL A 596 -2.47 13.87 6.46
N VAL A 597 -1.94 13.90 7.68
CA VAL A 597 -2.05 12.84 8.67
C VAL A 597 -2.77 13.40 9.90
N PRO A 598 -4.11 13.32 9.99
CA PRO A 598 -4.86 13.84 11.12
C PRO A 598 -4.88 12.90 12.33
N TRP A 599 -4.09 11.82 12.32
CA TRP A 599 -3.90 10.91 13.46
C TRP A 599 -5.20 10.32 14.05
N GLY A 600 -6.19 10.03 13.21
CA GLY A 600 -7.50 9.52 13.65
C GLY A 600 -8.52 10.60 14.03
N GLU A 601 -8.18 11.88 13.94
CA GLU A 601 -9.09 12.99 14.29
C GLU A 601 -9.93 13.47 13.11
N TRP A 602 -11.25 13.43 13.28
CA TRP A 602 -12.21 13.71 12.21
C TRP A 602 -12.62 15.18 12.09
N PHE A 603 -12.37 15.99 13.12
CA PHE A 603 -12.81 17.38 13.18
C PHE A 603 -11.60 18.32 13.32
N ARG A 604 -10.74 18.33 12.29
CA ARG A 604 -9.47 19.10 12.26
C ARG A 604 -9.42 20.04 11.06
N PRO A 605 -10.29 21.07 10.98
CA PRO A 605 -10.35 21.93 9.79
C PRO A 605 -9.01 22.57 9.42
N ASP A 606 -8.14 22.83 10.40
CA ASP A 606 -6.78 23.34 10.18
C ASP A 606 -5.89 22.40 9.35
N LEU A 607 -6.14 21.08 9.43
CA LEU A 607 -5.45 20.06 8.64
C LEU A 607 -6.18 19.71 7.35
N TRP A 608 -7.42 20.16 7.17
CA TRP A 608 -8.23 19.67 6.05
C TRP A 608 -8.05 20.55 4.81
N ARG A 609 -7.57 21.77 4.93
CA ARG A 609 -7.26 22.60 3.75
C ARG A 609 -6.03 22.11 2.95
N TYR A 610 -6.04 22.30 1.62
CA TYR A 610 -4.87 22.23 0.75
C TYR A 610 -4.99 23.23 -0.43
N GLN A 611 -3.85 23.64 -0.99
CA GLN A 611 -3.80 24.62 -2.08
C GLN A 611 -3.28 23.98 -3.36
N ALA A 612 -3.72 24.48 -4.51
CA ALA A 612 -3.05 24.25 -5.79
C ALA A 612 -2.92 25.57 -6.56
N ARG A 613 -1.74 25.91 -7.09
CA ARG A 613 -1.58 27.08 -7.98
C ARG A 613 -1.44 26.62 -9.43
N LEU A 614 -2.19 27.26 -10.31
CA LEU A 614 -2.07 27.17 -11.76
C LEU A 614 -1.65 28.53 -12.30
N HIS A 615 -0.42 28.62 -12.83
CA HIS A 615 0.07 29.79 -13.55
C HIS A 615 0.42 29.37 -14.97
N VAL A 616 -0.28 29.96 -15.95
CA VAL A 616 -0.21 29.57 -17.36
C VAL A 616 -0.05 30.78 -18.26
N VAL A 617 0.80 30.65 -19.26
CA VAL A 617 0.99 31.66 -20.30
C VAL A 617 0.86 31.07 -21.71
N SER A 618 0.32 31.86 -22.63
CA SER A 618 0.33 31.57 -24.07
C SER A 618 0.45 32.86 -24.87
N GLU A 619 1.45 32.93 -25.76
CA GLU A 619 1.64 34.10 -26.63
C GLU A 619 0.49 34.33 -27.60
N ALA A 620 -0.20 33.25 -28.01
CA ALA A 620 -1.38 33.34 -28.86
C ALA A 620 -2.60 33.89 -28.11
N GLY A 621 -2.64 33.75 -26.78
CA GLY A 621 -3.81 33.99 -25.94
C GLY A 621 -4.51 32.70 -25.54
N LEU A 622 -5.09 32.66 -24.34
CA LEU A 622 -5.73 31.50 -23.75
C LEU A 622 -7.22 31.45 -24.10
N LYS A 623 -7.69 30.27 -24.54
CA LYS A 623 -9.08 30.04 -24.92
C LYS A 623 -9.85 29.34 -23.79
N ASP A 624 -9.37 28.15 -23.40
CA ASP A 624 -10.04 27.27 -22.44
C ASP A 624 -9.02 26.70 -21.44
N ILE A 625 -9.39 26.64 -20.16
CA ILE A 625 -8.63 25.97 -19.11
C ILE A 625 -9.59 25.05 -18.34
N ALA A 626 -9.46 23.75 -18.51
CA ALA A 626 -10.20 22.75 -17.75
C ALA A 626 -9.32 22.19 -16.64
N ILE A 627 -9.84 22.11 -15.41
CA ILE A 627 -9.20 21.39 -14.30
C ILE A 627 -10.06 20.18 -14.01
N LEU A 628 -9.50 18.99 -14.15
CA LEU A 628 -10.18 17.73 -13.90
C LEU A 628 -9.82 17.20 -12.52
N SER A 629 -10.70 16.38 -11.95
CA SER A 629 -10.54 15.66 -10.69
C SER A 629 -11.15 14.27 -10.85
N ASN A 630 -10.32 13.22 -10.73
CA ASN A 630 -10.75 11.83 -10.92
C ASN A 630 -11.55 11.61 -12.22
N GLY A 631 -11.11 12.22 -13.33
CA GLY A 631 -11.77 12.13 -14.65
C GLY A 631 -13.02 12.99 -14.83
N ARG A 632 -13.45 13.74 -13.80
CA ARG A 632 -14.56 14.69 -13.89
C ARG A 632 -14.04 16.12 -13.93
N GLU A 633 -14.64 16.98 -14.73
CA GLU A 633 -14.30 18.39 -14.70
C GLU A 633 -14.67 18.99 -13.33
N LEU A 634 -13.78 19.79 -12.77
CA LEU A 634 -13.94 20.53 -11.51
C LEU A 634 -14.08 22.04 -11.75
N TYR A 635 -13.32 22.58 -12.69
CA TYR A 635 -13.42 23.98 -13.14
C TYR A 635 -13.21 24.06 -14.66
N HIS A 636 -13.88 25.02 -15.30
CA HIS A 636 -13.64 25.39 -16.71
C HIS A 636 -13.58 26.90 -16.85
N PHE A 637 -12.38 27.44 -17.03
CA PHE A 637 -12.16 28.86 -17.24
C PHE A 637 -12.14 29.24 -18.72
N ARG A 638 -12.65 30.44 -19.03
CA ARG A 638 -12.64 31.05 -20.37
C ARG A 638 -11.97 32.43 -20.31
N PRO A 639 -10.64 32.53 -20.41
CA PRO A 639 -9.91 33.78 -20.22
C PRO A 639 -10.11 34.83 -21.34
N GLY A 640 -10.87 34.51 -22.40
CA GLY A 640 -11.20 35.47 -23.44
C GLY A 640 -10.02 35.93 -24.29
N GLY A 641 -8.99 35.10 -24.47
CA GLY A 641 -7.78 35.44 -25.21
C GLY A 641 -6.69 36.12 -24.38
N ALA A 642 -6.85 36.24 -23.06
CA ALA A 642 -5.80 36.71 -22.17
C ALA A 642 -4.51 35.88 -22.33
N LYS A 643 -3.35 36.53 -22.33
CA LYS A 643 -2.05 35.85 -22.50
C LYS A 643 -1.57 35.09 -21.27
N GLU A 644 -2.15 35.40 -20.12
CA GLU A 644 -1.73 34.90 -18.81
C GLU A 644 -2.97 34.58 -17.96
N PHE A 645 -2.87 33.51 -17.19
CA PHE A 645 -3.84 33.12 -16.17
C PHE A 645 -3.06 32.62 -14.96
N ASP A 646 -3.22 33.28 -13.82
CA ASP A 646 -2.58 32.90 -12.56
C ASP A 646 -3.64 32.83 -11.46
N ARG A 647 -3.80 31.65 -10.86
CA ARG A 647 -4.78 31.43 -9.80
C ARG A 647 -4.33 30.36 -8.83
N THR A 648 -4.55 30.63 -7.54
CA THR A 648 -4.49 29.63 -6.46
C THR A 648 -5.90 29.17 -6.11
N PHE A 649 -6.07 27.86 -6.06
CA PHE A 649 -7.30 27.17 -5.66
C PHE A 649 -7.16 26.69 -4.22
N GLU A 650 -8.24 26.83 -3.46
CA GLU A 650 -8.38 26.25 -2.12
C GLU A 650 -9.27 25.01 -2.21
N PHE A 651 -8.82 23.93 -1.58
CA PHE A 651 -9.50 22.66 -1.55
C PHE A 651 -9.48 22.06 -0.13
N GLU A 652 -10.27 21.01 0.07
CA GLU A 652 -10.37 20.27 1.32
C GLU A 652 -9.92 18.80 1.11
N ASN A 653 -9.22 18.24 2.11
CA ASN A 653 -8.68 16.89 2.24
C ASN A 653 -9.77 15.88 2.70
N SER A 654 -11.01 16.12 2.28
CA SER A 654 -12.19 15.31 2.59
C SER A 654 -12.39 14.16 1.60
N GLN A 655 -11.72 14.22 0.45
CA GLN A 655 -11.80 13.23 -0.60
C GLN A 655 -10.48 13.18 -1.35
N GLN A 656 -9.96 11.97 -1.57
CA GLN A 656 -8.80 11.76 -2.40
C GLN A 656 -9.10 12.15 -3.85
N ARG A 657 -8.22 12.98 -4.41
CA ARG A 657 -8.36 13.54 -5.75
C ARG A 657 -7.05 13.37 -6.53
N SER A 658 -7.18 13.03 -7.80
CA SER A 658 -6.17 13.22 -8.83
C SER A 658 -6.59 14.41 -9.68
N ILE A 659 -6.01 15.59 -9.42
CA ILE A 659 -6.35 16.83 -10.15
C ILE A 659 -5.31 17.18 -11.21
N TYR A 660 -5.71 17.55 -12.42
CA TYR A 660 -4.79 17.93 -13.50
C TYR A 660 -5.44 18.92 -14.48
N PRO A 661 -4.66 19.83 -15.11
CA PRO A 661 -5.17 20.83 -16.03
C PRO A 661 -5.02 20.40 -17.49
N ILE A 662 -5.96 20.85 -18.31
CA ILE A 662 -5.87 20.89 -19.77
C ILE A 662 -6.07 22.34 -20.19
N VAL A 663 -5.11 22.88 -20.92
CA VAL A 663 -5.15 24.25 -21.41
C VAL A 663 -5.18 24.24 -22.93
N THR A 664 -6.05 25.05 -23.52
CA THR A 664 -6.13 25.27 -24.96
C THR A 664 -5.95 26.76 -25.26
N ASP A 665 -5.07 27.10 -26.20
CA ASP A 665 -4.92 28.47 -26.71
C ASP A 665 -5.92 28.79 -27.83
N VAL A 666 -5.96 30.06 -28.25
CA VAL A 666 -6.87 30.52 -29.31
C VAL A 666 -6.60 29.90 -30.69
N ASN A 667 -5.41 29.31 -30.89
CA ASN A 667 -5.05 28.59 -32.10
C ASN A 667 -5.39 27.08 -32.00
N GLY A 668 -5.98 26.64 -30.89
CA GLY A 668 -6.31 25.24 -30.65
C GLY A 668 -5.15 24.38 -30.19
N ARG A 669 -3.97 24.95 -29.89
CA ARG A 669 -2.82 24.22 -29.35
C ARG A 669 -3.00 23.98 -27.86
N GLN A 670 -2.54 22.84 -27.36
CA GLN A 670 -2.86 22.40 -26.02
C GLN A 670 -1.65 22.18 -25.10
N ALA A 671 -1.88 22.24 -23.79
CA ALA A 671 -0.99 21.72 -22.76
C ALA A 671 -1.75 20.79 -21.80
N ILE A 672 -1.15 19.66 -21.45
CA ILE A 672 -1.73 18.64 -20.57
C ILE A 672 -0.79 18.45 -19.37
N GLY A 673 -1.25 18.84 -18.19
CA GLY A 673 -0.47 18.80 -16.95
C GLY A 673 -0.44 17.44 -16.27
N SER A 674 0.56 17.23 -15.41
CA SER A 674 0.58 16.12 -14.45
C SER A 674 -0.52 16.25 -13.40
N TYR A 675 -0.79 15.16 -12.69
CA TYR A 675 -1.69 15.19 -11.55
C TYR A 675 -1.02 15.75 -10.28
N ILE A 676 -1.79 16.51 -9.50
CA ILE A 676 -1.58 16.70 -8.06
C ILE A 676 -2.46 15.67 -7.36
N ARG A 677 -1.86 14.91 -6.45
CA ARG A 677 -2.55 13.86 -5.69
C ARG A 677 -2.88 14.37 -4.30
N ASN A 678 -4.16 14.38 -3.96
CA ASN A 678 -4.61 14.61 -2.59
C ASN A 678 -4.75 13.29 -1.81
N THR A 679 -4.22 13.22 -0.59
CA THR A 679 -4.40 12.09 0.33
C THR A 679 -4.62 12.52 1.79
N ASN A 680 -5.48 11.78 2.47
CA ASN A 680 -5.73 11.85 3.90
C ASN A 680 -5.51 10.44 4.49
N THR A 681 -4.90 10.30 5.65
CA THR A 681 -4.66 8.98 6.26
C THR A 681 -5.83 8.42 7.08
N LEU A 682 -6.96 9.11 7.24
CA LEU A 682 -8.13 8.58 7.97
C LEU A 682 -8.69 7.33 7.29
N GLN A 683 -8.97 7.43 6.01
CA GLN A 683 -8.99 6.29 5.10
C GLN A 683 -8.45 6.71 3.73
N ASN A 684 -7.64 5.86 3.12
CA ASN A 684 -7.17 6.04 1.77
C ASN A 684 -7.07 4.73 0.99
N GLU A 685 -7.00 4.90 -0.32
CA GLU A 685 -6.62 3.91 -1.29
C GLU A 685 -5.56 4.48 -2.24
N PHE A 686 -4.66 3.62 -2.69
CA PHE A 686 -3.61 3.97 -3.64
C PHE A 686 -3.08 2.73 -4.34
N ILE A 687 -2.60 2.89 -5.57
CA ILE A 687 -1.93 1.81 -6.28
C ILE A 687 -0.44 1.75 -5.90
N CYS A 688 0.11 0.54 -5.75
CA CYS A 688 1.54 0.31 -5.51
C CYS A 688 2.41 0.94 -6.60
N GLY A 689 3.68 1.22 -6.30
CA GLY A 689 4.61 1.86 -7.23
C GLY A 689 4.80 1.07 -8.53
N ASP A 690 4.80 -0.26 -8.43
CA ASP A 690 4.86 -1.22 -9.55
C ASP A 690 3.58 -1.29 -10.41
N ARG A 691 2.50 -0.66 -9.92
CA ARG A 691 1.17 -0.60 -10.54
C ARG A 691 0.44 -1.92 -10.67
N CYS A 692 0.68 -2.91 -9.80
CA CYS A 692 -0.01 -4.20 -9.85
C CYS A 692 -1.18 -4.33 -8.88
N ASN A 693 -1.10 -3.69 -7.71
CA ASN A 693 -2.05 -3.90 -6.63
C ASN A 693 -2.54 -2.57 -6.02
N TYR A 694 -3.84 -2.49 -5.75
CA TYR A 694 -4.40 -1.45 -4.92
C TYR A 694 -4.19 -1.80 -3.44
N LEU A 695 -3.76 -0.79 -2.69
CA LEU A 695 -3.49 -0.84 -1.27
C LEU A 695 -4.36 0.20 -0.59
N SER A 696 -4.81 -0.13 0.61
CA SER A 696 -5.64 0.76 1.40
C SER A 696 -5.20 0.74 2.86
N SER A 697 -5.29 1.91 3.49
CA SER A 697 -5.02 2.06 4.92
C SER A 697 -5.94 3.10 5.54
N GLY A 698 -5.95 3.13 6.86
CA GLY A 698 -6.70 4.09 7.64
C GLY A 698 -6.06 4.35 8.99
N THR A 699 -6.47 5.44 9.61
CA THR A 699 -6.05 5.84 10.95
C THR A 699 -7.28 6.16 11.77
N SER A 700 -7.27 5.73 13.03
CA SER A 700 -8.36 5.98 13.97
C SER A 700 -7.80 6.04 15.39
N LEU A 701 -8.63 6.50 16.31
CA LEU A 701 -8.36 6.52 17.74
C LEU A 701 -9.14 5.39 18.41
N THR A 702 -8.50 4.72 19.36
CA THR A 702 -9.20 3.89 20.35
C THR A 702 -9.99 4.79 21.31
N LYS A 703 -10.96 4.23 22.05
CA LYS A 703 -11.76 5.05 22.99
C LYS A 703 -10.93 5.72 24.09
N ASP A 704 -9.79 5.14 24.46
CA ASP A 704 -8.84 5.71 25.42
C ASP A 704 -7.86 6.72 24.79
N GLY A 705 -8.04 7.07 23.50
CA GLY A 705 -7.28 8.13 22.82
C GLY A 705 -5.92 7.70 22.27
N ARG A 706 -5.64 6.39 22.17
CA ARG A 706 -4.44 5.89 21.52
C ARG A 706 -4.61 5.85 20.01
N TYR A 707 -3.52 6.17 19.31
CA TYR A 707 -3.48 6.19 17.86
C TYR A 707 -3.30 4.77 17.31
N HIS A 708 -4.10 4.42 16.29
CA HIS A 708 -4.02 3.15 15.59
C HIS A 708 -4.06 3.36 14.07
N PHE A 709 -3.04 2.84 13.39
CA PHE A 709 -3.00 2.67 11.93
C PHE A 709 -3.48 1.27 11.57
N TYR A 710 -4.50 1.16 10.73
CA TYR A 710 -5.15 -0.11 10.36
C TYR A 710 -5.24 -0.27 8.83
N LYS A 711 -5.35 -1.51 8.34
CA LYS A 711 -5.75 -1.75 6.94
C LYS A 711 -7.26 -1.76 6.84
N SER A 712 -7.80 -1.23 5.76
CA SER A 712 -9.22 -0.93 5.67
C SER A 712 -10.16 -2.16 5.61
N GLY A 713 -9.65 -3.40 5.66
CA GLY A 713 -10.46 -4.62 5.77
C GLY A 713 -10.77 -5.31 4.45
N ASN A 714 -10.14 -4.88 3.36
CA ASN A 714 -10.13 -5.61 2.10
C ASN A 714 -8.72 -6.18 1.89
N MET A 715 -8.65 -7.47 1.56
CA MET A 715 -7.36 -8.12 1.35
C MET A 715 -6.62 -7.49 0.15
N ASN A 716 -7.31 -7.20 -0.94
CA ASN A 716 -6.73 -6.75 -2.22
C ASN A 716 -6.94 -5.26 -2.54
N GLY A 717 -7.19 -4.41 -1.53
CA GLY A 717 -7.72 -3.06 -1.76
C GLY A 717 -9.20 -3.10 -2.18
N TYR A 718 -9.91 -2.00 -2.04
CA TYR A 718 -11.32 -1.90 -2.43
C TYR A 718 -11.51 -1.90 -3.93
N THR A 719 -10.61 -1.22 -4.63
CA THR A 719 -10.53 -1.28 -6.08
C THR A 719 -9.80 -2.54 -6.50
N HIS A 720 -10.34 -3.25 -7.49
CA HIS A 720 -9.79 -4.54 -7.88
C HIS A 720 -8.38 -4.39 -8.46
N ASN A 721 -7.50 -5.32 -8.08
CA ASN A 721 -6.16 -5.46 -8.65
C ASN A 721 -6.23 -5.72 -10.16
N LYS A 722 -5.14 -5.40 -10.85
CA LYS A 722 -4.99 -5.70 -12.28
C LYS A 722 -5.02 -7.21 -12.52
N GLY A 723 -5.58 -7.63 -13.64
CA GLY A 723 -5.69 -9.03 -14.04
C GLY A 723 -7.05 -9.64 -13.76
N GLY A 724 -7.07 -10.80 -13.10
CA GLY A 724 -8.27 -11.59 -12.86
C GLY A 724 -9.17 -11.01 -11.75
N TRP A 725 -10.46 -11.34 -11.81
CA TRP A 725 -11.44 -10.94 -10.82
C TRP A 725 -11.21 -11.64 -9.47
N TYR A 726 -10.94 -10.86 -8.42
CA TYR A 726 -10.74 -11.38 -7.06
C TYR A 726 -11.28 -10.43 -5.98
N GLY A 727 -12.58 -10.17 -5.99
CA GLY A 727 -13.24 -9.39 -4.92
C GLY A 727 -13.25 -10.19 -3.61
N THR A 728 -12.54 -9.75 -2.58
CA THR A 728 -12.51 -10.45 -1.28
C THR A 728 -12.50 -9.47 -0.11
N VAL A 729 -13.49 -9.55 0.77
CA VAL A 729 -13.53 -8.70 1.98
C VAL A 729 -13.17 -9.51 3.22
N ALA A 730 -12.38 -8.94 4.12
CA ALA A 730 -11.99 -9.54 5.40
C ALA A 730 -12.26 -8.52 6.52
N PRO A 731 -13.54 -8.35 6.93
CA PRO A 731 -13.94 -7.17 7.69
C PRO A 731 -13.33 -7.11 9.10
N SER A 732 -12.98 -8.25 9.69
CA SER A 732 -12.29 -8.34 10.99
C SER A 732 -10.78 -8.05 10.93
N ALA A 733 -10.18 -8.08 9.72
CA ALA A 733 -8.74 -7.93 9.56
C ALA A 733 -8.27 -6.58 10.11
N THR A 734 -7.18 -6.60 10.88
CA THR A 734 -6.54 -5.43 11.52
C THR A 734 -7.42 -4.63 12.50
N LEU A 735 -8.53 -5.19 13.00
CA LEU A 735 -9.28 -4.60 14.12
C LEU A 735 -8.71 -4.99 15.49
N THR A 736 -8.04 -6.15 15.55
CA THR A 736 -7.36 -6.63 16.76
C THR A 736 -6.08 -5.84 17.02
N LEU A 737 -6.05 -5.16 18.16
CA LEU A 737 -4.88 -4.42 18.64
C LEU A 737 -3.69 -5.37 18.89
N ASP A 738 -2.47 -4.85 18.75
CA ASP A 738 -1.17 -5.49 19.01
C ASP A 738 -0.78 -6.59 18.01
N TYR A 739 -1.43 -6.65 16.84
CA TYR A 739 -1.13 -7.64 15.81
C TYR A 739 -0.19 -7.12 14.70
N PRO A 740 0.94 -7.81 14.40
CA PRO A 740 1.99 -7.26 13.57
C PRO A 740 2.14 -7.98 12.24
N THR A 741 1.15 -7.84 11.37
CA THR A 741 1.45 -7.90 9.95
C THR A 741 0.67 -6.77 9.30
N LEU A 742 1.40 -5.81 8.72
CA LEU A 742 0.91 -5.15 7.53
C LEU A 742 1.10 -6.19 6.43
N PRO A 743 0.04 -6.75 5.83
CA PRO A 743 0.21 -7.55 4.63
C PRO A 743 0.27 -6.57 3.46
N ILE A 744 1.43 -6.29 2.90
CA ILE A 744 1.52 -5.78 1.52
C ILE A 744 1.15 -6.97 0.59
N ASP A 745 0.41 -6.68 -0.48
CA ASP A 745 -0.05 -7.65 -1.50
C ASP A 745 -1.12 -8.67 -1.11
N GLY A 746 -2.29 -8.25 -0.62
CA GLY A 746 -3.42 -9.20 -0.60
C GLY A 746 -3.49 -10.14 0.61
N ALA A 747 -2.47 -10.17 1.45
CA ALA A 747 -2.36 -11.19 2.49
C ALA A 747 -3.24 -10.91 3.72
N GLY A 748 -3.62 -11.96 4.45
CA GLY A 748 -4.35 -11.83 5.71
C GLY A 748 -3.46 -11.34 6.85
N SER A 749 -4.01 -10.50 7.75
CA SER A 749 -3.36 -10.19 9.03
C SER A 749 -3.39 -11.44 9.92
N GLY A 750 -2.26 -11.80 10.50
CA GLY A 750 -1.90 -13.18 10.86
C GLY A 750 -2.73 -14.03 11.85
N LYS A 751 -3.77 -13.55 12.56
CA LYS A 751 -4.79 -14.45 13.18
C LYS A 751 -5.87 -14.78 12.17
N ASP A 752 -6.31 -16.04 12.13
CA ASP A 752 -7.35 -16.49 11.20
C ASP A 752 -8.59 -15.61 11.29
N SER A 753 -8.86 -14.85 10.24
CA SER A 753 -9.92 -13.84 10.17
C SER A 753 -10.87 -14.20 9.03
N PRO A 754 -12.20 -14.14 9.23
CA PRO A 754 -13.13 -14.57 8.19
C PRO A 754 -12.97 -13.70 6.94
N SER A 755 -12.89 -14.36 5.78
CA SER A 755 -12.80 -13.72 4.47
C SER A 755 -13.97 -14.16 3.60
N PHE A 756 -14.63 -13.21 2.95
CA PHE A 756 -15.74 -13.46 2.05
C PHE A 756 -15.34 -13.10 0.62
N VAL A 757 -15.28 -14.11 -0.24
CA VAL A 757 -14.99 -13.94 -1.66
C VAL A 757 -16.29 -13.64 -2.40
N PHE A 758 -16.29 -12.57 -3.20
CA PHE A 758 -17.37 -12.17 -4.09
C PHE A 758 -16.91 -12.32 -5.53
N ALA A 759 -17.43 -13.34 -6.21
CA ALA A 759 -17.10 -13.64 -7.57
C ALA A 759 -18.26 -14.24 -8.36
N PRO A 760 -18.70 -13.59 -9.46
CA PRO A 760 -19.78 -14.09 -10.28
C PRO A 760 -19.35 -15.35 -11.03
N ALA A 761 -19.95 -16.49 -10.69
CA ALA A 761 -19.89 -17.71 -11.48
C ALA A 761 -21.26 -17.95 -12.11
N VAL A 762 -21.31 -18.00 -13.45
CA VAL A 762 -22.54 -18.26 -14.21
C VAL A 762 -22.61 -19.74 -14.56
N ALA A 763 -23.75 -20.38 -14.28
CA ALA A 763 -23.97 -21.80 -14.53
C ALA A 763 -24.37 -22.08 -15.99
N VAL A 764 -23.48 -21.81 -16.94
CA VAL A 764 -23.62 -22.16 -18.37
C VAL A 764 -22.39 -22.91 -18.86
N ALA A 765 -22.57 -23.76 -19.87
CA ALA A 765 -21.44 -24.40 -20.56
C ALA A 765 -20.49 -23.32 -21.12
N ASP A 766 -19.18 -23.58 -21.05
CA ASP A 766 -18.14 -22.69 -21.57
C ASP A 766 -17.98 -21.32 -20.87
N TYR A 767 -18.67 -21.08 -19.74
CA TYR A 767 -18.39 -19.87 -18.95
C TYR A 767 -16.93 -19.89 -18.46
N PRO A 768 -16.17 -18.80 -18.64
CA PRO A 768 -14.77 -18.76 -18.24
C PRO A 768 -14.62 -19.03 -16.73
N PRO A 769 -13.55 -19.74 -16.32
CA PRO A 769 -13.23 -19.83 -14.90
C PRO A 769 -12.99 -18.42 -14.34
N ILE A 770 -13.29 -18.24 -13.06
CA ILE A 770 -13.12 -16.97 -12.34
C ILE A 770 -11.73 -16.34 -12.56
N SER A 771 -10.68 -17.16 -12.62
CA SER A 771 -9.30 -16.74 -12.83
C SER A 771 -9.06 -16.07 -14.20
N HIS A 772 -9.98 -16.23 -15.16
CA HIS A 772 -9.90 -15.65 -16.50
C HIS A 772 -10.88 -14.49 -16.70
N ILE A 773 -11.75 -14.18 -15.73
CA ILE A 773 -12.57 -12.97 -15.80
C ILE A 773 -11.62 -11.80 -15.55
N ASN A 774 -11.37 -10.95 -16.56
CA ASN A 774 -10.51 -9.79 -16.38
C ASN A 774 -11.29 -8.65 -15.71
N CYS A 775 -10.67 -8.03 -14.72
CA CYS A 775 -11.24 -6.90 -14.01
C CYS A 775 -10.62 -5.59 -14.47
N ARG A 776 -11.43 -4.72 -15.08
CA ARG A 776 -11.03 -3.34 -15.39
C ARG A 776 -11.43 -2.44 -14.22
N PRO A 777 -10.50 -1.67 -13.60
CA PRO A 777 -10.85 -0.78 -12.49
C PRO A 777 -12.00 0.17 -12.86
N ARG A 778 -12.95 0.36 -11.94
CA ARG A 778 -14.15 1.16 -12.21
C ARG A 778 -14.05 2.54 -11.63
N PHE A 779 -13.83 2.61 -10.33
CA PHE A 779 -14.02 3.82 -9.55
C PHE A 779 -13.31 3.70 -8.20
N VAL A 780 -12.74 4.82 -7.73
CA VAL A 780 -12.16 4.99 -6.40
C VAL A 780 -12.76 6.25 -5.77
N LEU A 781 -13.47 6.10 -4.65
CA LEU A 781 -13.78 7.18 -3.70
C LEU A 781 -13.13 6.82 -2.38
N ALA A 782 -12.34 7.72 -1.83
CA ALA A 782 -11.76 7.52 -0.53
C ALA A 782 -11.72 8.84 0.21
N GLY A 783 -12.15 8.83 1.47
CA GLY A 783 -12.16 9.98 2.35
C GLY A 783 -12.21 9.55 3.82
N PRO A 784 -12.34 10.50 4.75
CA PRO A 784 -12.38 10.23 6.18
C PRO A 784 -13.43 9.22 6.63
N ASP A 785 -14.56 9.18 5.93
CA ASP A 785 -15.76 8.44 6.33
C ASP A 785 -15.92 7.09 5.65
N VAL A 786 -15.49 7.01 4.39
CA VAL A 786 -15.79 5.90 3.50
C VAL A 786 -14.65 5.66 2.52
N VAL A 787 -14.49 4.41 2.14
CA VAL A 787 -13.83 4.03 0.90
C VAL A 787 -14.75 3.18 0.05
N ILE A 788 -14.81 3.50 -1.22
CA ILE A 788 -15.56 2.81 -2.26
C ILE A 788 -14.61 2.48 -3.39
N GLY A 789 -14.55 1.20 -3.73
CA GLY A 789 -13.71 0.71 -4.82
C GLY A 789 -14.41 -0.42 -5.56
N GLY A 790 -14.11 -0.60 -6.84
CA GLY A 790 -14.76 -1.63 -7.64
C GLY A 790 -14.12 -1.86 -8.99
N GLY A 791 -14.72 -2.76 -9.75
CA GLY A 791 -14.24 -3.09 -11.09
C GLY A 791 -15.33 -3.66 -11.99
N TYR A 792 -15.09 -3.51 -13.29
CA TYR A 792 -15.94 -4.04 -14.35
C TYR A 792 -15.55 -5.48 -14.69
N VAL A 793 -16.54 -6.32 -15.00
CA VAL A 793 -16.36 -7.74 -15.40
C VAL A 793 -16.59 -7.97 -16.89
N ASP A 794 -16.38 -6.91 -17.69
CA ASP A 794 -16.75 -6.85 -19.10
C ASP A 794 -15.76 -7.57 -20.03
N ASN A 795 -14.64 -8.09 -19.50
CA ASN A 795 -13.57 -8.69 -20.28
C ASN A 795 -13.17 -10.07 -19.75
N VAL A 796 -12.57 -10.88 -20.62
CA VAL A 796 -12.01 -12.19 -20.30
C VAL A 796 -10.61 -12.32 -20.90
N ILE A 797 -9.72 -12.99 -20.19
CA ILE A 797 -8.38 -13.33 -20.66
C ILE A 797 -8.51 -14.39 -21.75
N THR A 798 -7.83 -14.19 -22.88
CA THR A 798 -7.91 -15.11 -24.03
C THR A 798 -6.90 -16.24 -23.98
N ASP A 799 -5.82 -16.06 -23.21
CA ASP A 799 -4.78 -17.04 -23.06
C ASP A 799 -5.11 -18.05 -21.94
N PRO A 800 -5.29 -19.35 -22.27
CA PRO A 800 -5.63 -20.36 -21.28
C PRO A 800 -4.48 -20.70 -20.33
N SER A 801 -3.24 -20.33 -20.63
CA SER A 801 -2.10 -20.55 -19.72
C SER A 801 -1.96 -19.46 -18.65
N SER A 802 -2.83 -18.46 -18.65
CA SER A 802 -2.86 -17.38 -17.67
C SER A 802 -3.57 -17.79 -16.39
N TRP A 803 -2.86 -17.83 -15.27
CA TRP A 803 -3.42 -18.15 -13.95
C TRP A 803 -2.55 -17.52 -12.87
N GLY A 804 -3.11 -17.10 -11.73
CA GLY A 804 -2.31 -16.70 -10.56
C GLY A 804 -2.65 -15.32 -10.00
N ASN A 805 -1.65 -14.47 -9.81
CA ASN A 805 -1.75 -13.11 -9.26
C ASN A 805 -1.58 -12.04 -10.36
N ALA A 806 -1.48 -10.77 -9.97
CA ALA A 806 -1.27 -9.64 -10.87
C ALA A 806 -0.14 -9.86 -11.88
N TRP A 807 0.94 -10.57 -11.53
CA TRP A 807 2.10 -10.77 -12.39
C TRP A 807 1.94 -11.88 -13.43
N SER A 808 1.15 -12.89 -13.12
CA SER A 808 0.81 -13.93 -14.10
C SER A 808 -0.33 -13.51 -15.03
N TRP A 809 -1.11 -12.50 -14.65
CA TRP A 809 -2.16 -11.89 -15.46
C TRP A 809 -1.62 -10.76 -16.33
N TRP A 810 -0.76 -11.11 -17.28
CA TRP A 810 -0.32 -10.19 -18.32
C TRP A 810 -0.52 -10.80 -19.70
N SER A 811 -1.77 -10.72 -20.17
CA SER A 811 -2.24 -11.47 -21.33
C SER A 811 -3.28 -10.69 -22.12
N PRO A 812 -3.47 -11.02 -23.41
CA PRO A 812 -4.52 -10.40 -24.20
C PRO A 812 -5.90 -10.64 -23.61
N VAL A 813 -6.78 -9.65 -23.78
CA VAL A 813 -8.16 -9.69 -23.31
C VAL A 813 -9.14 -9.49 -24.47
N LYS A 814 -10.35 -10.03 -24.32
CA LYS A 814 -11.48 -9.76 -25.22
C LYS A 814 -12.74 -9.47 -24.39
N PRO A 815 -13.77 -8.85 -24.98
CA PRO A 815 -15.05 -8.68 -24.32
C PRO A 815 -15.61 -10.03 -23.80
N ASN A 816 -16.15 -10.02 -22.60
CA ASN A 816 -16.85 -11.15 -22.00
C ASN A 816 -18.13 -11.41 -22.80
N PRO A 817 -18.29 -12.59 -23.44
CA PRO A 817 -19.44 -12.85 -24.30
C PRO A 817 -20.73 -13.16 -23.52
N PHE A 818 -20.65 -13.43 -22.21
CA PHE A 818 -21.79 -13.86 -21.40
C PHE A 818 -22.44 -12.71 -20.64
N VAL A 819 -21.62 -11.84 -20.03
CA VAL A 819 -22.11 -10.81 -19.10
C VAL A 819 -21.31 -9.52 -19.25
N GLU A 820 -21.94 -8.43 -18.80
CA GLU A 820 -21.29 -7.14 -18.54
C GLU A 820 -21.81 -6.58 -17.22
N GLY A 821 -21.03 -5.73 -16.56
CA GLY A 821 -21.41 -5.17 -15.28
C GLY A 821 -20.24 -4.89 -14.35
N PHE A 822 -20.52 -4.82 -13.06
CA PHE A 822 -19.53 -4.46 -12.06
C PHE A 822 -19.79 -5.12 -10.71
N GLY A 823 -18.75 -5.16 -9.90
CA GLY A 823 -18.85 -5.34 -8.45
C GLY A 823 -18.06 -4.27 -7.72
N GLN A 824 -18.56 -3.89 -6.56
CA GLN A 824 -18.11 -2.73 -5.80
C GLN A 824 -18.19 -3.02 -4.31
N VAL A 825 -17.19 -2.56 -3.57
CA VAL A 825 -17.15 -2.60 -2.11
C VAL A 825 -17.33 -1.18 -1.61
N THR A 826 -18.23 -0.99 -0.64
CA THR A 826 -18.31 0.21 0.18
C THR A 826 -18.01 -0.17 1.61
N SER A 827 -17.11 0.55 2.27
CA SER A 827 -16.70 0.26 3.64
C SER A 827 -16.45 1.56 4.38
N PHE A 828 -16.97 1.65 5.59
CA PHE A 828 -16.86 2.84 6.42
C PHE A 828 -15.62 2.74 7.31
N ALA A 829 -15.17 3.90 7.78
CA ALA A 829 -14.16 3.96 8.82
C ALA A 829 -14.55 3.09 10.02
N ALA A 830 -13.57 2.41 10.62
CA ALA A 830 -13.78 1.53 11.75
C ALA A 830 -13.48 2.25 13.07
N TYR A 831 -14.13 1.83 14.15
CA TYR A 831 -13.62 2.06 15.50
C TYR A 831 -12.40 1.16 15.72
N SER A 832 -11.27 1.71 16.18
CA SER A 832 -9.99 0.98 16.34
C SER A 832 -10.00 -0.17 17.36
N ASP A 833 -11.15 -0.48 17.95
CA ASP A 833 -11.43 -1.55 18.90
C ASP A 833 -12.93 -1.94 18.89
N GLY A 834 -13.62 -1.65 17.78
CA GLY A 834 -15.06 -1.84 17.60
C GLY A 834 -15.40 -2.51 16.28
N LEU A 835 -16.59 -2.25 15.76
CA LEU A 835 -17.07 -2.90 14.55
C LEU A 835 -16.69 -2.13 13.28
N ARG A 836 -16.31 -2.86 12.24
CA ARG A 836 -16.25 -2.37 10.85
C ARG A 836 -17.44 -2.89 10.09
N ALA A 837 -18.10 -2.02 9.33
CA ALA A 837 -19.25 -2.38 8.52
C ALA A 837 -19.16 -1.78 7.12
N GLY A 838 -19.86 -2.41 6.19
CA GLY A 838 -19.93 -2.00 4.79
C GLY A 838 -20.82 -2.95 4.01
N TRP A 839 -20.77 -2.87 2.69
CA TRP A 839 -21.46 -3.80 1.82
C TRP A 839 -20.69 -4.06 0.53
N TYR A 840 -21.01 -5.19 -0.08
CA TYR A 840 -20.66 -5.53 -1.44
C TYR A 840 -21.89 -5.33 -2.32
N GLU A 841 -21.76 -4.53 -3.38
CA GLU A 841 -22.77 -4.36 -4.41
C GLU A 841 -22.31 -5.01 -5.71
N PHE A 842 -23.27 -5.61 -6.42
CA PHE A 842 -22.99 -6.24 -7.70
C PHE A 842 -24.14 -6.05 -8.68
N GLN A 843 -23.80 -5.74 -9.93
CA GLN A 843 -24.76 -5.63 -11.04
C GLN A 843 -24.22 -6.39 -12.26
N LEU A 844 -25.04 -7.26 -12.86
CA LEU A 844 -24.79 -7.85 -14.18
C LEU A 844 -25.94 -7.63 -15.13
N ALA A 845 -25.62 -7.45 -16.40
CA ALA A 845 -26.51 -7.66 -17.52
C ALA A 845 -26.04 -8.88 -18.31
N ALA A 846 -26.97 -9.74 -18.71
CA ALA A 846 -26.65 -10.85 -19.61
C ALA A 846 -26.51 -10.33 -21.05
N ARG A 847 -25.46 -10.75 -21.76
CA ARG A 847 -25.29 -10.44 -23.20
C ARG A 847 -26.01 -11.43 -24.12
N GLN A 848 -26.38 -12.58 -23.58
CA GLN A 848 -27.14 -13.63 -24.23
C GLN A 848 -28.04 -14.32 -23.20
N ASP A 849 -28.91 -15.22 -23.61
CA ASP A 849 -29.73 -16.00 -22.67
C ASP A 849 -28.83 -16.93 -21.82
N LEU A 850 -28.93 -16.85 -20.50
CA LEU A 850 -28.12 -17.62 -19.54
C LEU A 850 -29.01 -18.52 -18.66
N GLY A 851 -28.63 -19.79 -18.52
CA GLY A 851 -29.32 -20.76 -17.66
C GLY A 851 -30.22 -21.75 -18.42
N GLY A 852 -30.91 -22.61 -17.67
CA GLY A 852 -31.79 -23.66 -18.18
C GLY A 852 -32.68 -24.21 -17.07
N ALA A 853 -33.70 -25.02 -17.42
CA ALA A 853 -34.74 -25.49 -16.49
C ALA A 853 -34.21 -26.17 -15.21
N ASP A 854 -32.99 -26.74 -15.25
CA ASP A 854 -32.37 -27.46 -14.12
C ASP A 854 -31.39 -26.61 -13.28
N ALA A 855 -31.16 -25.34 -13.64
CA ALA A 855 -30.20 -24.47 -12.95
C ALA A 855 -30.73 -23.96 -11.59
N LYS A 856 -30.32 -24.60 -10.48
CA LYS A 856 -30.77 -24.22 -9.12
C LYS A 856 -30.40 -22.78 -8.71
N MET A 857 -29.29 -22.25 -9.23
CA MET A 857 -28.77 -20.89 -8.99
C MET A 857 -27.91 -20.47 -10.20
N PRO A 858 -28.47 -19.76 -11.20
CA PRO A 858 -27.76 -19.47 -12.44
C PRO A 858 -26.59 -18.51 -12.27
N VAL A 859 -26.56 -17.70 -11.20
CA VAL A 859 -25.41 -16.86 -10.85
C VAL A 859 -25.08 -17.01 -9.36
N ARG A 860 -23.88 -17.48 -9.05
CA ARG A 860 -23.31 -17.57 -7.70
C ARG A 860 -22.38 -16.38 -7.46
N TYR A 861 -22.44 -15.77 -6.27
CA TYR A 861 -21.55 -14.67 -5.88
C TYR A 861 -20.58 -15.04 -4.79
N THR A 862 -21.00 -15.74 -3.75
CA THR A 862 -20.12 -16.06 -2.63
C THR A 862 -20.34 -17.48 -2.13
N HIS A 863 -19.32 -18.02 -1.46
CA HIS A 863 -19.31 -19.35 -0.87
C HIS A 863 -18.50 -19.31 0.42
N THR A 864 -19.09 -19.72 1.54
CA THR A 864 -18.42 -19.71 2.84
C THR A 864 -19.00 -20.74 3.82
N ARG A 865 -18.23 -21.09 4.85
CA ARG A 865 -18.72 -21.87 6.00
C ARG A 865 -19.28 -20.95 7.05
N PHE A 866 -20.38 -21.35 7.69
CA PHE A 866 -20.99 -20.58 8.77
C PHE A 866 -20.87 -21.28 10.12
N THR A 867 -20.81 -20.47 11.18
CA THR A 867 -21.02 -20.89 12.57
C THR A 867 -22.50 -20.82 12.94
N GLU A 868 -23.16 -19.72 12.54
CA GLU A 868 -24.60 -19.48 12.72
C GLU A 868 -25.22 -18.94 11.43
N PHE A 869 -26.42 -19.41 11.10
CA PHE A 869 -27.21 -18.90 9.98
C PHE A 869 -28.62 -18.58 10.45
N ARG A 870 -29.13 -17.39 10.13
CA ARG A 870 -30.53 -17.00 10.34
C ARG A 870 -31.20 -16.82 8.99
N ASP A 871 -32.32 -17.49 8.77
CA ASP A 871 -33.13 -17.31 7.56
C ASP A 871 -34.02 -16.04 7.64
N ALA A 872 -34.63 -15.68 6.52
CA ALA A 872 -35.55 -14.52 6.45
C ALA A 872 -36.83 -14.71 7.28
N GLY A 873 -37.19 -15.95 7.64
CA GLY A 873 -38.31 -16.28 8.54
C GLY A 873 -37.95 -16.13 10.02
N GLY A 874 -36.67 -15.90 10.34
CA GLY A 874 -36.15 -15.72 11.69
C GLY A 874 -35.67 -17.02 12.36
N ALA A 875 -35.71 -18.17 11.70
CA ALA A 875 -35.16 -19.41 12.23
C ALA A 875 -33.64 -19.37 12.21
N VAL A 876 -33.01 -19.87 13.29
CA VAL A 876 -31.56 -19.89 13.47
C VAL A 876 -31.05 -21.33 13.42
N TYR A 877 -29.96 -21.55 12.71
CA TYR A 877 -29.34 -22.84 12.48
C TYR A 877 -27.85 -22.80 12.81
N THR A 878 -27.37 -23.86 13.46
CA THR A 878 -25.95 -24.11 13.73
C THR A 878 -25.50 -25.42 13.07
N ALA A 879 -24.23 -25.80 13.22
CA ALA A 879 -23.74 -27.12 12.78
C ALA A 879 -24.55 -28.31 13.35
N ALA A 880 -25.18 -28.15 14.51
CA ALA A 880 -26.03 -29.18 15.12
C ALA A 880 -27.44 -29.25 14.49
N ASP A 881 -27.90 -28.19 13.82
CA ASP A 881 -29.25 -28.08 13.26
C ASP A 881 -29.33 -28.32 11.76
N LEU A 882 -28.23 -28.73 11.12
CA LEU A 882 -28.14 -28.88 9.65
C LEU A 882 -29.20 -29.80 9.06
N ALA A 883 -29.67 -30.81 9.80
CA ALA A 883 -30.74 -31.71 9.35
C ALA A 883 -32.11 -31.01 9.26
N LYS A 884 -32.32 -29.92 9.99
CA LYS A 884 -33.56 -29.13 10.01
C LYS A 884 -33.50 -27.94 9.05
N MET A 885 -32.31 -27.58 8.58
CA MET A 885 -32.11 -26.46 7.67
C MET A 885 -32.37 -26.89 6.22
N PRO A 886 -33.24 -26.19 5.46
CA PRO A 886 -33.45 -26.47 4.05
C PRO A 886 -32.15 -26.43 3.24
N GLU A 887 -32.05 -27.25 2.19
CA GLU A 887 -30.88 -27.26 1.29
C GLU A 887 -30.79 -26.00 0.41
N SER A 888 -31.90 -25.28 0.22
CA SER A 888 -31.91 -23.99 -0.44
C SER A 888 -33.11 -23.17 0.01
N GLY A 889 -33.00 -21.84 -0.04
CA GLY A 889 -34.08 -20.93 0.34
C GLY A 889 -33.74 -19.47 0.04
N PRO A 890 -34.66 -18.54 0.34
CA PRO A 890 -34.38 -17.11 0.23
C PRO A 890 -33.35 -16.67 1.28
N PHE A 891 -32.47 -15.74 0.88
CA PHE A 891 -31.58 -15.00 1.77
C PHE A 891 -31.98 -13.52 1.69
N GLY A 892 -33.25 -13.23 2.01
CA GLY A 892 -33.83 -11.89 1.92
C GLY A 892 -33.57 -11.03 3.16
N VAL A 893 -34.21 -9.86 3.21
CA VAL A 893 -34.09 -8.92 4.34
C VAL A 893 -34.38 -9.65 5.67
N GLY A 894 -33.49 -9.47 6.65
CA GLY A 894 -33.56 -10.13 7.96
C GLY A 894 -32.73 -11.43 8.06
N ALA A 895 -32.32 -12.02 6.94
CA ALA A 895 -31.38 -13.13 6.92
C ALA A 895 -29.93 -12.68 7.16
N TYR A 896 -29.17 -13.47 7.91
CA TYR A 896 -27.74 -13.26 8.12
C TYR A 896 -26.99 -14.59 8.28
N LEU A 897 -25.67 -14.55 8.11
CA LEU A 897 -24.78 -15.62 8.53
C LEU A 897 -23.61 -15.04 9.31
N LEU A 898 -23.14 -15.76 10.32
CA LEU A 898 -22.01 -15.39 11.17
C LEU A 898 -20.92 -16.47 11.10
N VAL A 899 -19.67 -16.02 11.17
CA VAL A 899 -18.47 -16.86 11.19
C VAL A 899 -17.65 -16.45 12.40
N ASP A 900 -17.37 -17.41 13.26
CA ASP A 900 -16.49 -17.24 14.42
C ASP A 900 -15.05 -17.65 14.06
N ALA A 901 -14.08 -16.86 14.50
CA ALA A 901 -12.67 -17.07 14.20
C ALA A 901 -11.75 -16.37 15.20
N GLU A 902 -10.52 -16.84 15.34
CA GLU A 902 -9.56 -16.35 16.33
C GLU A 902 -9.19 -14.86 16.16
N GLY A 903 -9.16 -14.39 14.91
CA GLY A 903 -8.92 -12.99 14.54
C GLY A 903 -10.08 -12.04 14.83
N GLY A 904 -11.26 -12.58 15.16
CA GLY A 904 -12.49 -11.86 15.48
C GLY A 904 -13.65 -12.28 14.56
N PRO A 905 -14.87 -12.45 15.10
CA PRO A 905 -16.01 -12.90 14.30
C PRO A 905 -16.43 -11.86 13.26
N ALA A 906 -17.04 -12.37 12.19
CA ALA A 906 -17.59 -11.58 11.09
C ALA A 906 -18.96 -12.11 10.66
N GLY A 907 -19.70 -11.33 9.87
CA GLY A 907 -20.97 -11.77 9.33
C GLY A 907 -21.33 -11.13 8.00
N LEU A 908 -22.24 -11.79 7.27
CA LEU A 908 -22.94 -11.25 6.11
C LEU A 908 -24.42 -11.11 6.42
N VAL A 909 -25.04 -10.04 5.92
CA VAL A 909 -26.48 -9.75 6.09
C VAL A 909 -27.07 -9.32 4.75
N SER A 910 -28.29 -9.73 4.45
CA SER A 910 -28.95 -9.26 3.23
C SER A 910 -29.44 -7.81 3.37
N LEU A 911 -29.24 -7.00 2.31
CA LEU A 911 -29.76 -5.64 2.22
C LEU A 911 -30.91 -5.49 1.21
N ASP A 912 -31.28 -6.59 0.55
CA ASP A 912 -32.42 -6.70 -0.38
C ASP A 912 -32.98 -8.13 -0.42
N ASP A 913 -34.03 -8.36 -1.22
CA ASP A 913 -34.68 -9.66 -1.38
C ASP A 913 -34.21 -10.43 -2.63
N GLY A 914 -33.13 -9.99 -3.27
CA GLY A 914 -32.64 -10.56 -4.53
C GLY A 914 -31.83 -11.85 -4.39
N LEU A 915 -31.48 -12.23 -3.16
CA LEU A 915 -30.55 -13.32 -2.88
C LEU A 915 -31.24 -14.61 -2.47
N VAL A 916 -30.63 -15.72 -2.89
CA VAL A 916 -30.95 -17.07 -2.44
C VAL A 916 -29.69 -17.74 -1.91
N TYR A 917 -29.89 -18.73 -1.05
CA TYR A 917 -28.81 -19.59 -0.58
C TYR A 917 -28.99 -21.03 -1.08
N THR A 918 -27.86 -21.73 -1.25
CA THR A 918 -27.80 -23.19 -1.36
C THR A 918 -26.79 -23.72 -0.35
N ARG A 919 -27.15 -24.81 0.33
CA ARG A 919 -26.37 -25.40 1.42
C ARG A 919 -25.83 -26.78 1.06
N LYS A 920 -24.59 -27.04 1.46
CA LYS A 920 -23.98 -28.39 1.47
C LYS A 920 -23.25 -28.58 2.80
N GLY A 921 -23.82 -29.38 3.71
CA GLY A 921 -23.31 -29.41 5.10
C GLY A 921 -23.48 -28.05 5.77
N ASN A 922 -22.40 -27.50 6.35
CA ASN A 922 -22.33 -26.13 6.88
C ASN A 922 -21.71 -25.11 5.89
N GLU A 923 -21.57 -25.48 4.62
CA GLU A 923 -21.18 -24.56 3.56
C GLU A 923 -22.42 -23.93 2.92
N ILE A 924 -22.40 -22.61 2.76
CA ILE A 924 -23.44 -21.81 2.13
C ILE A 924 -22.86 -21.14 0.90
N SER A 925 -23.58 -21.25 -0.21
CA SER A 925 -23.36 -20.40 -1.39
C SER A 925 -24.51 -19.41 -1.51
N LEU A 926 -24.20 -18.13 -1.71
CA LEU A 926 -25.19 -17.09 -2.00
C LEU A 926 -25.10 -16.69 -3.48
N GLY A 927 -26.25 -16.38 -4.06
CA GLY A 927 -26.36 -15.95 -5.45
C GLY A 927 -27.77 -15.46 -5.78
N ALA A 928 -28.02 -15.18 -7.04
CA ALA A 928 -29.32 -14.72 -7.53
C ALA A 928 -30.07 -15.86 -8.22
N ARG A 929 -31.37 -15.97 -7.96
CA ARG A 929 -32.31 -16.83 -8.69
C ARG A 929 -33.32 -15.95 -9.46
N PRO A 930 -33.23 -15.86 -10.80
CA PRO A 930 -34.21 -15.16 -11.61
C PRO A 930 -35.61 -15.77 -11.47
N ALA A 931 -36.64 -14.95 -11.64
CA ALA A 931 -38.05 -15.37 -11.50
C ALA A 931 -38.48 -16.52 -12.42
N ALA A 932 -37.76 -16.77 -13.53
CA ALA A 932 -38.08 -17.79 -14.53
C ALA A 932 -37.01 -18.91 -14.68
N GLY A 933 -36.12 -19.11 -13.71
CA GLY A 933 -35.10 -20.18 -13.76
C GLY A 933 -33.91 -19.93 -14.70
N GLY A 934 -33.86 -18.76 -15.36
CA GLY A 934 -32.77 -18.30 -16.22
C GLY A 934 -32.78 -16.77 -16.38
N LEU A 935 -31.73 -16.20 -16.95
CA LEU A 935 -31.54 -14.77 -17.17
C LEU A 935 -31.53 -14.47 -18.68
N ALA A 936 -32.57 -13.81 -19.18
CA ALA A 936 -32.67 -13.46 -20.60
C ALA A 936 -31.62 -12.42 -21.02
N ALA A 937 -31.27 -12.38 -22.30
CA ALA A 937 -30.40 -11.36 -22.87
C ALA A 937 -30.92 -9.95 -22.54
N GLY A 938 -30.02 -9.07 -22.09
CA GLY A 938 -30.33 -7.70 -21.64
C GLY A 938 -30.96 -7.62 -20.23
N ALA A 939 -31.38 -8.73 -19.63
CA ALA A 939 -31.91 -8.72 -18.27
C ALA A 939 -30.80 -8.41 -17.26
N LYS A 940 -31.15 -7.60 -16.26
CA LYS A 940 -30.22 -7.14 -15.22
C LYS A 940 -30.49 -7.83 -13.90
N LEU A 941 -29.42 -8.23 -13.21
CA LEU A 941 -29.42 -8.63 -11.80
C LEU A 941 -28.63 -7.60 -11.02
N ALA A 942 -29.20 -7.08 -9.93
CA ALA A 942 -28.54 -6.18 -9.00
C ALA A 942 -28.84 -6.62 -7.58
N THR A 943 -27.84 -6.67 -6.72
CA THR A 943 -27.99 -7.03 -5.31
C THR A 943 -26.88 -6.45 -4.44
N ARG A 944 -27.15 -6.30 -3.14
CA ARG A 944 -26.25 -5.81 -2.11
C ARG A 944 -26.22 -6.76 -0.91
N ILE A 945 -25.01 -7.08 -0.46
CA ILE A 945 -24.75 -7.91 0.73
C ILE A 945 -23.96 -7.08 1.73
N GLY A 946 -24.53 -6.82 2.90
CA GLY A 946 -23.85 -6.16 4.00
C GLY A 946 -22.85 -7.08 4.66
N PHE A 947 -21.74 -6.53 5.16
CA PHE A 947 -20.77 -7.25 5.99
C PHE A 947 -20.47 -6.48 7.28
N VAL A 948 -20.10 -7.23 8.32
CA VAL A 948 -19.60 -6.69 9.58
C VAL A 948 -18.42 -7.53 10.07
N GLY A 949 -17.44 -6.89 10.68
CA GLY A 949 -16.29 -7.54 11.31
C GLY A 949 -15.95 -6.89 12.64
N SER A 950 -15.23 -7.64 13.48
CA SER A 950 -14.93 -7.25 14.87
C SER A 950 -13.53 -7.70 15.29
N PRO A 951 -12.95 -7.11 16.35
CA PRO A 951 -11.69 -7.58 16.90
C PRO A 951 -11.84 -8.93 17.60
N ALA A 952 -10.70 -9.62 17.77
CA ALA A 952 -10.59 -10.86 18.53
C ALA A 952 -11.19 -10.73 19.93
N GLY A 953 -11.86 -11.78 20.40
CA GLY A 953 -12.54 -11.81 21.70
C GLY A 953 -13.95 -11.20 21.70
N THR A 954 -14.43 -10.65 20.58
CA THR A 954 -15.83 -10.23 20.42
C THR A 954 -16.74 -11.46 20.34
N SER A 955 -17.92 -11.43 20.99
CA SER A 955 -18.92 -12.51 20.90
C SER A 955 -19.85 -12.35 19.69
N LEU A 956 -20.45 -13.46 19.25
CA LEU A 956 -21.48 -13.43 18.19
C LEU A 956 -22.73 -12.61 18.60
N ASP A 957 -23.02 -12.48 19.90
CA ASP A 957 -24.10 -11.63 20.41
C ASP A 957 -23.91 -10.16 20.04
N THR A 958 -22.68 -9.66 20.04
CA THR A 958 -22.38 -8.28 19.65
C THR A 958 -22.73 -8.03 18.18
N LEU A 959 -22.47 -9.00 17.30
CA LEU A 959 -22.80 -8.89 15.87
C LEU A 959 -24.33 -8.94 15.66
N ARG A 960 -25.04 -9.80 16.40
CA ARG A 960 -26.52 -9.81 16.41
C ARG A 960 -27.10 -8.48 16.87
N ALA A 961 -26.57 -7.94 17.97
CA ALA A 961 -26.98 -6.65 18.52
C ALA A 961 -26.73 -5.51 17.52
N PHE A 962 -25.62 -5.56 16.77
CA PHE A 962 -25.35 -4.64 15.68
C PHE A 962 -26.44 -4.68 14.60
N PHE A 963 -26.76 -5.86 14.05
CA PHE A 963 -27.79 -5.96 13.02
C PHE A 963 -29.15 -5.48 13.53
N ALA A 964 -29.54 -5.83 14.76
CA ALA A 964 -30.79 -5.36 15.35
C ALA A 964 -30.82 -3.83 15.54
N ALA A 965 -29.72 -3.24 16.02
CA ALA A 965 -29.63 -1.81 16.27
C ALA A 965 -29.57 -0.95 14.99
N MET A 966 -29.07 -1.50 13.88
CA MET A 966 -28.96 -0.77 12.62
C MET A 966 -30.25 -0.82 11.79
N GLN A 967 -30.95 -1.97 11.79
CA GLN A 967 -32.18 -2.18 11.01
C GLN A 967 -33.36 -1.28 11.39
N ALA A 968 -33.38 -0.74 12.61
CA ALA A 968 -34.44 0.14 13.08
C ALA A 968 -33.87 1.36 13.80
N LEU A 969 -34.59 2.46 13.71
CA LEU A 969 -34.27 3.67 14.46
C LEU A 969 -34.90 3.63 15.86
N PRO A 970 -34.21 4.17 16.88
CA PRO A 970 -34.82 4.42 18.17
C PRO A 970 -36.12 5.23 18.04
N PRO A 971 -37.17 4.94 18.83
CA PRO A 971 -38.43 5.67 18.77
C PRO A 971 -38.30 7.19 18.98
N GLU A 972 -37.27 7.63 19.71
CA GLU A 972 -37.01 9.05 19.99
C GLU A 972 -36.26 9.78 18.85
N SER A 973 -35.88 9.07 17.79
CA SER A 973 -35.20 9.67 16.64
C SER A 973 -36.09 10.71 15.93
N LYS A 974 -35.50 11.85 15.56
CA LYS A 974 -36.15 12.90 14.78
C LYS A 974 -35.37 13.14 13.50
N ILE A 975 -36.03 12.98 12.35
CA ILE A 975 -35.39 13.15 11.04
C ILE A 975 -36.23 14.11 10.21
N GLN A 976 -35.56 15.05 9.58
CA GLN A 976 -36.12 15.96 8.58
C GLN A 976 -35.36 15.74 7.27
N ALA A 977 -35.96 14.95 6.37
CA ALA A 977 -35.49 14.64 5.03
C ALA A 977 -36.71 14.49 4.10
N ALA A 978 -36.50 14.51 2.78
CA ALA A 978 -37.60 14.32 1.82
C ALA A 978 -38.15 12.89 1.87
N SER A 979 -37.26 11.92 2.05
CA SER A 979 -37.59 10.52 2.37
C SER A 979 -36.46 9.89 3.18
N GLN A 980 -36.74 8.75 3.81
CA GLN A 980 -35.76 8.01 4.60
C GLN A 980 -35.99 6.50 4.51
N ARG A 981 -34.91 5.73 4.61
CA ARG A 981 -34.96 4.27 4.73
C ARG A 981 -33.76 3.76 5.53
N ALA A 982 -34.01 2.92 6.53
CA ALA A 982 -32.94 2.22 7.25
C ALA A 982 -32.82 0.77 6.73
N ASP A 983 -31.59 0.27 6.66
CA ASP A 983 -31.29 -1.15 6.47
C ASP A 983 -30.31 -1.64 7.55
N ALA A 984 -29.78 -2.86 7.40
CA ALA A 984 -28.91 -3.48 8.41
C ALA A 984 -27.52 -2.84 8.55
N ILE A 985 -27.17 -1.86 7.70
CA ILE A 985 -25.87 -1.18 7.70
C ILE A 985 -26.03 0.34 7.74
N ALA A 986 -26.97 0.89 6.96
CA ALA A 986 -27.04 2.30 6.66
C ALA A 986 -28.43 2.93 6.86
N LEU A 987 -28.43 4.23 7.15
CA LEU A 987 -29.60 5.11 7.05
C LEU A 987 -29.48 5.94 5.76
N HIS A 988 -30.38 5.68 4.82
CA HIS A 988 -30.55 6.44 3.59
C HIS A 988 -31.48 7.64 3.83
N LEU A 989 -31.06 8.82 3.37
CA LEU A 989 -31.76 10.09 3.52
C LEU A 989 -31.80 10.80 2.17
N ASP A 990 -32.98 11.17 1.68
CA ASP A 990 -33.09 12.04 0.49
C ASP A 990 -33.04 13.51 0.92
N GLY A 991 -32.00 14.22 0.50
CA GLY A 991 -31.77 15.62 0.80
C GLY A 991 -32.51 16.60 -0.11
N ALA A 992 -33.18 16.14 -1.17
CA ALA A 992 -33.91 16.95 -2.15
C ALA A 992 -33.11 18.19 -2.66
N GLY A 993 -31.83 17.97 -2.96
CA GLY A 993 -30.91 19.00 -3.45
C GLY A 993 -30.49 20.04 -2.41
N ARG A 994 -30.78 19.83 -1.12
CA ARG A 994 -30.48 20.78 -0.04
C ARG A 994 -29.77 20.14 1.14
N GLY A 995 -30.36 19.13 1.76
CA GLY A 995 -29.82 18.48 2.95
C GLY A 995 -30.89 17.89 3.87
N ALA A 996 -30.43 17.26 4.96
CA ALA A 996 -31.25 16.64 5.98
C ALA A 996 -30.78 17.06 7.39
N GLU A 997 -31.71 17.02 8.36
CA GLU A 997 -31.41 17.16 9.78
C GLU A 997 -31.77 15.87 10.52
N VAL A 998 -30.86 15.40 11.37
CA VAL A 998 -30.96 14.07 12.00
C VAL A 998 -30.65 14.18 13.48
N LYS A 999 -31.56 13.73 14.33
CA LYS A 999 -31.32 13.53 15.77
C LYS A 999 -31.56 12.07 16.13
N ILE A 1000 -30.55 11.39 16.65
CA ILE A 1000 -30.62 9.97 17.03
C ILE A 1000 -29.98 9.81 18.41
N PRO A 1001 -30.64 9.15 19.38
CA PRO A 1001 -30.05 8.89 20.68
C PRO A 1001 -28.90 7.87 20.58
N ALA A 1002 -27.97 7.92 21.52
CA ALA A 1002 -26.87 6.96 21.61
C ALA A 1002 -27.39 5.54 21.83
N VAL A 1003 -26.76 4.56 21.17
CA VAL A 1003 -26.96 3.13 21.45
C VAL A 1003 -25.65 2.56 21.99
N PRO A 1004 -25.66 1.70 23.03
CA PRO A 1004 -24.43 1.22 23.70
C PRO A 1004 -23.69 0.16 22.86
N LEU A 1005 -23.30 0.52 21.64
CA LEU A 1005 -22.68 -0.33 20.65
C LEU A 1005 -21.51 0.42 20.02
N ARG A 1006 -20.30 -0.12 20.16
CA ARG A 1006 -19.10 0.44 19.54
C ARG A 1006 -19.04 0.12 18.06
N ALA A 1007 -19.77 0.90 17.28
CA ALA A 1007 -19.82 0.82 15.83
C ALA A 1007 -20.08 2.20 15.24
N ASN A 1008 -19.72 2.36 13.97
CA ASN A 1008 -20.21 3.49 13.18
C ASN A 1008 -21.57 3.17 12.60
N ARG A 1009 -22.48 4.15 12.62
CA ARG A 1009 -23.68 4.17 11.80
C ARG A 1009 -23.35 4.87 10.49
N ALA A 1010 -23.58 4.19 9.38
CA ALA A 1010 -23.44 4.78 8.05
C ALA A 1010 -24.67 5.65 7.74
N LEU A 1011 -24.44 6.85 7.22
CA LEU A 1011 -25.46 7.76 6.72
C LEU A 1011 -25.17 8.04 5.23
N LEU A 1012 -26.19 7.87 4.39
CA LEU A 1012 -26.13 8.17 2.96
C LEU A 1012 -27.11 9.30 2.68
N LEU A 1013 -26.58 10.46 2.27
CA LEU A 1013 -27.38 11.59 1.86
C LEU A 1013 -27.48 11.62 0.34
N GLU A 1014 -28.62 11.20 -0.19
CA GLU A 1014 -28.93 11.05 -1.60
C GLU A 1014 -29.64 12.29 -2.16
N GLY A 1015 -29.72 12.40 -3.48
CA GLY A 1015 -30.46 13.48 -4.16
C GLY A 1015 -29.77 14.86 -4.06
N MET A 1016 -28.45 14.89 -3.83
CA MET A 1016 -27.66 16.12 -3.73
C MET A 1016 -27.20 16.63 -5.11
N ASN A 1017 -26.81 17.91 -5.19
CA ASN A 1017 -26.18 18.44 -6.39
C ASN A 1017 -24.69 18.04 -6.43
N ASP A 1018 -24.29 17.30 -7.46
CA ASP A 1018 -22.91 16.81 -7.66
C ASP A 1018 -21.83 17.88 -7.74
N THR A 1019 -22.22 19.13 -8.02
CA THR A 1019 -21.29 20.24 -8.22
C THR A 1019 -21.15 21.14 -7.01
N TRP A 1020 -21.87 20.86 -5.92
CA TRP A 1020 -21.84 21.66 -4.70
C TRP A 1020 -21.31 20.83 -3.53
N ASP A 1021 -20.42 21.42 -2.74
CA ASP A 1021 -19.84 20.73 -1.59
C ASP A 1021 -20.92 20.36 -0.55
N VAL A 1022 -20.80 19.16 0.03
CA VAL A 1022 -21.67 18.66 1.11
C VAL A 1022 -20.88 18.59 2.41
N TRP A 1023 -21.47 19.08 3.49
CA TRP A 1023 -20.85 19.12 4.80
C TRP A 1023 -21.74 18.48 5.86
N LEU A 1024 -21.09 17.94 6.88
CA LEU A 1024 -21.70 17.51 8.13
C LEU A 1024 -21.39 18.53 9.21
N LEU A 1025 -22.40 18.89 10.00
CA LEU A 1025 -22.30 19.68 11.22
C LEU A 1025 -22.93 18.89 12.36
N ASP A 1026 -22.16 18.57 13.39
CA ASP A 1026 -22.60 17.84 14.58
C ASP A 1026 -22.79 18.77 15.78
N ARG A 1027 -24.03 19.18 16.01
CA ARG A 1027 -24.41 20.13 17.07
C ARG A 1027 -24.35 19.51 18.47
N ALA A 1028 -24.25 18.19 18.59
CA ALA A 1028 -24.05 17.54 19.87
C ALA A 1028 -22.59 17.65 20.35
N ARG A 1029 -21.65 18.00 19.46
CA ARG A 1029 -20.22 18.15 19.75
C ARG A 1029 -19.80 19.61 19.92
N PRO A 1030 -18.81 19.90 20.77
CA PRO A 1030 -18.18 21.22 20.82
C PRO A 1030 -17.41 21.52 19.54
N ALA A 1031 -17.35 22.80 19.15
CA ALA A 1031 -16.60 23.22 17.97
C ALA A 1031 -15.07 22.99 18.13
N PRO A 1032 -14.33 22.65 17.06
CA PRO A 1032 -14.81 22.42 15.70
C PRO A 1032 -15.61 21.10 15.60
N ASN A 1033 -16.81 21.19 15.02
CA ASN A 1033 -17.79 20.09 14.96
C ASN A 1033 -18.39 19.92 13.56
N TRP A 1034 -17.66 20.39 12.54
CA TRP A 1034 -18.05 20.27 11.15
C TRP A 1034 -16.91 19.67 10.34
N ARG A 1035 -17.27 19.04 9.22
CA ARG A 1035 -16.34 18.52 8.23
C ARG A 1035 -17.04 18.27 6.90
N GLN A 1036 -16.30 18.38 5.80
CA GLN A 1036 -16.83 18.07 4.48
C GLN A 1036 -16.96 16.55 4.29
N LEU A 1037 -18.00 16.12 3.57
CA LEU A 1037 -18.24 14.72 3.25
C LEU A 1037 -17.78 14.38 1.82
N PRO A 1038 -17.20 13.18 1.61
CA PRO A 1038 -16.97 12.67 0.26
C PRO A 1038 -18.31 12.41 -0.46
N MET A 1039 -18.37 12.77 -1.74
CA MET A 1039 -19.58 12.68 -2.54
C MET A 1039 -19.29 12.16 -3.95
N VAL A 1040 -20.20 11.32 -4.45
CA VAL A 1040 -20.23 10.89 -5.84
C VAL A 1040 -21.68 10.61 -6.26
N ASP A 1041 -22.03 11.00 -7.49
CA ASP A 1041 -23.31 10.69 -8.15
C ASP A 1041 -24.53 11.04 -7.29
N GLY A 1042 -24.50 12.25 -6.72
CA GLY A 1042 -25.55 12.84 -5.88
C GLY A 1042 -25.66 12.23 -4.49
N THR A 1043 -24.72 11.36 -4.11
CA THR A 1043 -24.71 10.68 -2.81
C THR A 1043 -23.48 11.07 -1.98
N ALA A 1044 -23.71 11.67 -0.82
CA ALA A 1044 -22.67 11.95 0.17
C ALA A 1044 -22.67 10.90 1.28
N TYR A 1045 -21.49 10.51 1.74
CA TYR A 1045 -21.30 9.42 2.70
C TYR A 1045 -20.74 9.95 4.01
N ALA A 1046 -21.37 9.59 5.13
CA ALA A 1046 -20.87 9.89 6.47
C ALA A 1046 -20.85 8.65 7.34
N ALA A 1047 -19.81 8.51 8.15
CA ALA A 1047 -19.79 7.65 9.31
C ALA A 1047 -20.02 8.51 10.56
N VAL A 1048 -20.78 8.01 11.53
CA VAL A 1048 -20.96 8.65 12.83
C VAL A 1048 -20.96 7.60 13.95
N PHE A 1049 -20.44 7.98 15.12
CA PHE A 1049 -20.32 7.06 16.23
C PHE A 1049 -21.70 6.75 16.85
N ALA A 1050 -22.08 5.48 16.85
CA ALA A 1050 -23.40 5.06 17.32
C ALA A 1050 -23.54 5.10 18.85
N ASP A 1051 -22.43 5.05 19.60
CA ASP A 1051 -22.40 5.15 21.07
C ASP A 1051 -22.40 6.59 21.61
N GLU A 1052 -22.63 7.56 20.74
CA GLU A 1052 -22.81 8.96 21.09
C GLU A 1052 -24.17 9.49 20.61
N ALA A 1053 -24.65 10.56 21.25
CA ALA A 1053 -25.86 11.24 20.81
C ALA A 1053 -25.55 12.03 19.53
N ILE A 1054 -26.44 11.91 18.54
CA ILE A 1054 -26.27 12.48 17.21
C ILE A 1054 -27.25 13.65 17.05
N ASP A 1055 -26.75 14.83 16.66
CA ASP A 1055 -27.56 15.99 16.24
C ASP A 1055 -26.90 16.66 15.03
N LEU A 1056 -27.29 16.23 13.83
CA LEU A 1056 -26.60 16.57 12.59
C LEU A 1056 -27.43 17.48 11.68
N PHE A 1057 -26.74 18.38 11.00
CA PHE A 1057 -27.10 18.80 9.65
C PHE A 1057 -26.14 18.12 8.66
N LEU A 1058 -26.68 17.53 7.60
CA LEU A 1058 -25.92 17.03 6.45
C LEU A 1058 -26.48 17.70 5.19
N GLY A 1059 -25.66 18.41 4.42
CA GLY A 1059 -26.15 19.04 3.19
C GLY A 1059 -25.23 20.09 2.63
N HIS A 1060 -25.73 20.87 1.67
CA HIS A 1060 -25.00 22.00 1.08
C HIS A 1060 -25.05 23.21 2.04
N PRO A 1061 -23.90 23.69 2.56
CA PRO A 1061 -23.89 24.89 3.42
C PRO A 1061 -24.32 26.15 2.69
N VAL A 1062 -24.06 26.21 1.39
CA VAL A 1062 -24.41 27.31 0.49
C VAL A 1062 -25.22 26.72 -0.66
N ILE A 1063 -26.35 27.37 -0.95
CA ILE A 1063 -27.30 26.94 -1.98
C ILE A 1063 -27.52 28.07 -2.99
N ALA A 1064 -27.87 27.69 -4.22
CA ALA A 1064 -28.25 28.62 -5.28
C ALA A 1064 -29.57 28.22 -5.97
N ASP A 1065 -30.17 29.14 -6.71
CA ASP A 1065 -31.31 28.86 -7.60
C ASP A 1065 -30.90 28.37 -9.00
N ARG A 1066 -29.59 28.24 -9.25
CA ARG A 1066 -28.97 27.77 -10.49
C ARG A 1066 -28.14 26.51 -10.26
N PRO A 1067 -28.69 25.31 -10.52
CA PRO A 1067 -27.99 24.04 -10.26
C PRO A 1067 -26.75 23.82 -11.13
N GLU A 1068 -26.61 24.55 -12.24
CA GLU A 1068 -25.47 24.48 -13.15
C GLU A 1068 -24.20 25.18 -12.65
N LEU A 1069 -24.30 25.97 -11.57
CA LEU A 1069 -23.13 26.56 -10.90
C LEU A 1069 -22.39 25.50 -10.11
N ARG A 1070 -21.08 25.64 -9.96
CA ARG A 1070 -20.30 24.86 -8.98
C ARG A 1070 -20.06 25.70 -7.73
N ILE A 1071 -20.24 25.11 -6.57
CA ILE A 1071 -20.07 25.83 -5.29
C ILE A 1071 -19.12 25.03 -4.42
N SER A 1072 -17.93 25.58 -4.19
CA SER A 1072 -16.98 25.02 -3.24
C SER A 1072 -16.88 25.87 -1.98
N LEU A 1073 -16.63 25.21 -0.87
CA LEU A 1073 -16.46 25.81 0.45
C LEU A 1073 -15.16 25.29 1.06
N CYS A 1074 -14.33 26.20 1.56
CA CYS A 1074 -13.12 25.83 2.30
C CYS A 1074 -13.06 26.59 3.62
N ASN A 1075 -12.78 25.89 4.72
CA ASN A 1075 -12.47 26.53 5.99
C ASN A 1075 -10.99 26.93 6.00
N THR A 1076 -10.73 28.23 5.80
CA THR A 1076 -9.35 28.72 5.64
C THR A 1076 -8.60 28.77 6.97
N LEU A 1077 -9.31 29.13 8.04
CA LEU A 1077 -8.88 29.17 9.45
C LEU A 1077 -10.12 28.97 10.34
N PRO A 1078 -9.96 28.69 11.65
CA PRO A 1078 -11.09 28.68 12.58
C PRO A 1078 -11.95 29.95 12.43
N GLY A 1079 -13.23 29.76 12.10
CA GLY A 1079 -14.19 30.86 11.89
C GLY A 1079 -14.05 31.66 10.59
N LYS A 1080 -13.12 31.32 9.68
CA LYS A 1080 -12.94 31.99 8.39
C LYS A 1080 -13.16 31.03 7.22
N TRP A 1081 -13.96 31.46 6.26
CA TRP A 1081 -14.41 30.61 5.16
C TRP A 1081 -14.24 31.30 3.82
N LEU A 1082 -13.95 30.49 2.80
CA LEU A 1082 -13.98 30.91 1.40
C LEU A 1082 -15.10 30.15 0.69
N VAL A 1083 -16.06 30.88 0.13
CA VAL A 1083 -17.08 30.34 -0.77
C VAL A 1083 -16.67 30.69 -2.20
N SER A 1084 -16.37 29.70 -3.04
CA SER A 1084 -16.12 29.92 -4.46
C SER A 1084 -17.32 29.47 -5.28
N ILE A 1085 -17.86 30.39 -6.09
CA ILE A 1085 -19.01 30.16 -6.95
C ILE A 1085 -18.51 30.22 -8.39
N HIS A 1086 -18.46 29.09 -9.07
CA HIS A 1086 -17.93 28.97 -10.42
C HIS A 1086 -19.04 28.76 -11.45
N ASN A 1087 -18.98 29.52 -12.54
CA ASN A 1087 -19.85 29.35 -13.70
C ASN A 1087 -19.06 28.61 -14.81
N PRO A 1088 -19.32 27.31 -15.02
CA PRO A 1088 -18.63 26.53 -16.06
C PRO A 1088 -19.20 26.77 -17.46
N THR A 1089 -20.25 27.58 -17.62
CA THR A 1089 -20.97 27.75 -18.90
C THR A 1089 -20.37 28.83 -19.79
N GLU A 1090 -20.81 28.87 -21.05
CA GLU A 1090 -20.38 29.84 -22.06
C GLU A 1090 -21.08 31.21 -21.96
N ARG A 1091 -22.02 31.38 -21.03
CA ARG A 1091 -22.78 32.63 -20.84
C ARG A 1091 -22.71 33.07 -19.39
N ALA A 1092 -22.87 34.37 -19.15
CA ALA A 1092 -23.02 34.87 -17.79
C ALA A 1092 -24.27 34.26 -17.12
N ILE A 1093 -24.17 33.97 -15.83
CA ILE A 1093 -25.27 33.47 -15.01
C ILE A 1093 -25.54 34.47 -13.89
N THR A 1094 -26.80 34.89 -13.79
CA THR A 1094 -27.31 35.56 -12.58
C THR A 1094 -27.98 34.52 -11.70
N ALA A 1095 -27.51 34.41 -10.47
CA ALA A 1095 -28.02 33.45 -9.47
C ALA A 1095 -28.25 34.14 -8.13
N ARG A 1096 -29.29 33.68 -7.42
CA ARG A 1096 -29.50 33.99 -6.01
C ARG A 1096 -28.75 32.94 -5.18
N VAL A 1097 -27.85 33.40 -4.31
CA VAL A 1097 -27.03 32.54 -3.45
C VAL A 1097 -27.23 32.92 -1.98
N GLU A 1098 -27.34 31.92 -1.10
CA GLU A 1098 -27.52 32.08 0.35
C GLU A 1098 -26.97 30.87 1.12
N SER A 1099 -26.70 31.02 2.43
CA SER A 1099 -26.40 29.88 3.30
C SER A 1099 -27.66 29.11 3.68
N ALA A 1100 -27.57 27.79 3.80
CA ALA A 1100 -28.64 26.95 4.33
C ALA A 1100 -28.98 27.36 5.77
N LYS A 1101 -30.27 27.43 6.12
CA LYS A 1101 -30.74 27.87 7.45
C LYS A 1101 -30.22 27.00 8.61
N ALA A 1102 -30.03 25.71 8.35
CA ALA A 1102 -29.55 24.74 9.31
C ALA A 1102 -28.02 24.78 9.52
N TRP A 1103 -27.30 25.49 8.64
CA TRP A 1103 -25.85 25.69 8.74
C TRP A 1103 -25.54 26.90 9.61
N THR A 1104 -24.96 26.67 10.79
CA THR A 1104 -24.63 27.71 11.78
C THR A 1104 -23.17 28.16 11.84
N PRO A 1105 -22.15 27.47 11.27
CA PRO A 1105 -20.77 27.95 11.30
C PRO A 1105 -20.53 29.34 10.69
N PHE A 1106 -21.38 29.78 9.76
CA PHE A 1106 -21.45 31.16 9.26
C PHE A 1106 -22.81 31.45 8.65
N THR A 1107 -23.09 32.72 8.32
CA THR A 1107 -24.28 33.12 7.56
C THR A 1107 -23.89 33.91 6.31
N LEU A 1108 -24.38 33.48 5.14
CA LEU A 1108 -24.32 34.23 3.90
C LEU A 1108 -25.74 34.72 3.56
N PRO A 1109 -26.03 36.03 3.74
CA PRO A 1109 -27.34 36.58 3.41
C PRO A 1109 -27.67 36.37 1.94
N ALA A 1110 -28.96 36.16 1.66
CA ALA A 1110 -29.43 36.00 0.29
C ALA A 1110 -29.07 37.21 -0.57
N ARG A 1111 -28.33 36.95 -1.65
CA ARG A 1111 -27.87 37.98 -2.59
C ARG A 1111 -27.94 37.48 -4.02
N SER A 1112 -28.16 38.41 -4.95
CA SER A 1112 -28.01 38.15 -6.38
C SER A 1112 -26.55 38.37 -6.77
N CYS A 1113 -25.97 37.41 -7.50
CA CYS A 1113 -24.61 37.46 -8.02
C CYS A 1113 -24.66 37.24 -9.53
N GLU A 1114 -23.98 38.10 -10.30
CA GLU A 1114 -23.69 37.85 -11.71
C GLU A 1114 -22.29 37.25 -11.81
N ILE A 1115 -22.18 36.05 -12.39
CA ILE A 1115 -20.91 35.35 -12.60
C ILE A 1115 -20.70 35.23 -14.10
N ALA A 1116 -19.61 35.82 -14.61
CA ALA A 1116 -19.28 35.79 -16.03
C ALA A 1116 -19.01 34.36 -16.52
N ALA A 1117 -19.12 34.14 -17.83
CA ALA A 1117 -18.85 32.84 -18.46
C ALA A 1117 -17.45 32.32 -18.11
N GLY A 1118 -17.34 31.05 -17.72
CA GLY A 1118 -16.06 30.42 -17.39
C GLY A 1118 -15.24 31.19 -16.33
N SER A 1119 -15.88 31.71 -15.30
CA SER A 1119 -15.23 32.49 -14.23
C SER A 1119 -15.72 32.06 -12.85
N SER A 1120 -15.04 32.50 -11.78
CA SER A 1120 -15.53 32.29 -10.43
C SER A 1120 -15.60 33.58 -9.64
N LEU A 1121 -16.59 33.65 -8.74
CA LEU A 1121 -16.73 34.67 -7.71
C LEU A 1121 -16.33 34.06 -6.36
N ASP A 1122 -15.32 34.64 -5.74
CA ASP A 1122 -14.82 34.21 -4.43
C ASP A 1122 -15.31 35.16 -3.34
N LEU A 1123 -15.98 34.60 -2.32
CA LEU A 1123 -16.55 35.34 -1.20
C LEU A 1123 -15.91 34.88 0.11
N ALA A 1124 -15.20 35.79 0.77
CA ALA A 1124 -14.76 35.57 2.15
C ALA A 1124 -15.94 35.74 3.09
N VAL A 1125 -16.16 34.77 3.99
CA VAL A 1125 -17.22 34.80 5.00
C VAL A 1125 -16.61 34.48 6.36
N GLU A 1126 -17.03 35.21 7.39
CA GLU A 1126 -16.62 34.99 8.76
C GLU A 1126 -17.77 34.40 9.57
N ALA A 1127 -17.45 33.63 10.61
CA ALA A 1127 -18.42 33.17 11.57
C ALA A 1127 -19.19 34.37 12.15
N ALA A 1128 -20.50 34.21 12.35
CA ALA A 1128 -21.24 35.17 13.15
C ALA A 1128 -20.55 35.23 14.52
N GLN A 1129 -20.12 36.42 14.96
CA GLN A 1129 -19.67 36.56 16.35
C GLN A 1129 -20.82 36.11 17.26
N PRO A 1130 -20.52 35.30 18.29
CA PRO A 1130 -21.55 34.74 19.16
C PRO A 1130 -22.45 35.81 19.79
#